data_AF-A0A8X7Q8W1-F1
#
_entry.id   AF-A0A8X7Q8W1-F1
#
_cell.length_a   1.000
_cell.length_b   1.000
_cell.length_c   1.000
_cell.angle_alpha   90.00
_cell.angle_beta   90.00
_cell.angle_gamma   90.00
#
_symmetry.space_group_name_H-M   'P 1'
#
loop_
_entity.id
_entity.type
_entity.pdbx_description
1 polymer ?
#
loop_
_entity_poly.entity_id
_entity_poly.type
_entity_poly.pdbx_seq_one_letter_code
_entity_poly.pdbx_strand_id
1 'polypeptide(L)'
;MENRKGSEALTTTLRSAIQALGRGFDVTSDVRLLYCKGAPGSRLVRIEEGKNRDLEMSDGFLLPNVPADIECSLGEPYIDRISVCSFHQMAANFNERSGVKGNIPLGCFNAMFNFTGSWQVDAASTKSLALVGYVIPLYEVKLAKLTLFLRNEIKQAVPSSWDPASLASFIENYGTHIITSVTIGGRDMVYIRQHQTSPLPVSEIENYVNNMEEHRFHKAETQSITTEPLKYKDKDITVIFRRRGGDDLEQSHARWAETVSAAPDIINMTFTPIVSLLEGVPGLRHLSRAIELYLEYKPPMEDLQYFLDFQIARAWAPEQSNLQRKEPVCKSLHFSLMGPKLFISADQVTVGRKPVTGLRLSLEGSKQNRLSIHLQHLVSLPKILQPHWDSHVPIGAPKWQGPEEQDSRWFEPIKWKNFSHVSTSPIEYTETHIGDLSGVHIVTGAQLGVWNFGTKSVLHLKLLFSKVPGCTIRRSVWDHTPVASSGRLDPGGPSTSSSAEEKREDVTGQSGKLAKIVDSSEMLKGPQDLPGHWLVTGAKLGVEKGIEYIRSDRSFENLPHDEQKLWHSHAYEVKSGLWAYPRLPQVEAAPELKNIAKAYGKFWCTWQIHRGDKLPKGAPELMMTPQGVLRPELVKFRDDKCFALDIMTVEMNRNEQFP
;
A
#
# COMPACT_ATOMS: atom_id res chain seq x y z
N MET A 1 15.22 20.45 47.63
CA MET A 1 16.04 20.28 46.40
C MET A 1 15.16 20.01 45.17
N GLU A 2 14.05 19.27 45.31
CA GLU A 2 13.10 18.97 44.21
C GLU A 2 12.42 20.21 43.61
N ASN A 3 11.90 21.14 44.43
CA ASN A 3 11.31 22.40 43.92
C ASN A 3 12.27 23.25 43.06
N ARG A 4 13.58 23.18 43.32
CA ARG A 4 14.59 23.93 42.55
C ARG A 4 14.89 23.26 41.21
N LYS A 5 14.88 21.91 41.17
CA LYS A 5 15.03 21.13 39.92
C LYS A 5 13.80 21.24 39.01
N GLY A 6 12.59 21.24 39.58
CA GLY A 6 11.36 21.41 38.81
C GLY A 6 11.28 22.77 38.11
N SER A 7 11.65 23.84 38.82
CA SER A 7 11.75 25.18 38.25
C SER A 7 12.79 25.27 37.11
N GLU A 8 13.92 24.59 37.22
CA GLU A 8 14.96 24.56 36.18
C GLU A 8 14.52 23.81 34.91
N ALA A 9 13.84 22.67 35.06
CA ALA A 9 13.31 21.90 33.94
C ALA A 9 12.24 22.70 33.17
N LEU A 10 11.27 23.27 33.88
CA LEU A 10 10.24 24.14 33.31
C LEU A 10 10.86 25.32 32.55
N THR A 11 11.83 26.01 33.16
CA THR A 11 12.56 27.12 32.53
C THR A 11 13.24 26.69 31.23
N THR A 12 13.86 25.51 31.24
CA THR A 12 14.58 24.97 30.09
C THR A 12 13.64 24.61 28.95
N THR A 13 12.52 23.96 29.25
CA THR A 13 11.47 23.63 28.28
C THR A 13 10.85 24.90 27.70
N LEU A 14 10.56 25.90 28.53
CA LEU A 14 10.00 27.20 28.11
C LEU A 14 10.95 27.97 27.20
N ARG A 15 12.25 28.04 27.55
CA ARG A 15 13.27 28.64 26.69
C ARG A 15 13.38 27.93 25.35
N SER A 16 13.32 26.60 25.35
CA SER A 16 13.38 25.79 24.13
C SER A 16 12.17 26.03 23.23
N ALA A 17 10.97 26.15 23.81
CA ALA A 17 9.74 26.48 23.09
C ALA A 17 9.80 27.89 22.46
N ILE A 18 10.27 28.90 23.20
CA ILE A 18 10.46 30.27 22.69
C ILE A 18 11.50 30.34 21.55
N GLN A 19 12.55 29.53 21.64
CA GLN A 19 13.54 29.40 20.57
C GLN A 19 13.00 28.65 19.35
N ALA A 20 11.96 27.83 19.51
CA ALA A 20 11.28 27.11 18.44
C ALA A 20 10.36 28.01 17.60
N LEU A 21 9.72 29.01 18.23
CA LEU A 21 8.81 29.92 17.54
C LEU A 21 9.47 30.61 16.35
N GLY A 22 8.78 30.56 15.20
CA GLY A 22 9.27 31.12 13.95
C GLY A 22 10.29 30.25 13.19
N ARG A 23 10.64 29.06 13.69
CA ARG A 23 11.47 28.10 12.95
C ARG A 23 10.64 27.24 12.01
N GLY A 24 11.33 26.70 11.01
CA GLY A 24 10.79 25.72 10.10
C GLY A 24 10.49 24.39 10.79
N PHE A 25 9.49 23.68 10.30
CA PHE A 25 9.07 22.40 10.83
C PHE A 25 8.56 21.49 9.72
N ASP A 26 8.84 20.20 9.88
CA ASP A 26 8.31 19.16 9.03
C ASP A 26 7.09 18.51 9.68
N VAL A 27 5.90 18.93 9.27
CA VAL A 27 4.64 18.45 9.84
C VAL A 27 4.31 17.00 9.47
N THR A 28 5.15 16.32 8.67
CA THR A 28 5.07 14.85 8.49
C THR A 28 5.66 14.09 9.67
N SER A 29 6.34 14.79 10.59
CA SER A 29 6.90 14.26 11.83
C SER A 29 5.99 14.50 13.05
N ASP A 30 6.31 13.86 14.18
CA ASP A 30 5.67 14.10 15.48
C ASP A 30 6.02 15.49 16.05
N VAL A 31 5.24 16.01 17.02
CA VAL A 31 5.39 17.36 17.64
C VAL A 31 6.56 17.46 18.62
N ARG A 32 7.73 16.90 18.29
CA ARG A 32 8.96 17.03 19.09
C ARG A 32 9.87 18.10 18.52
N LEU A 33 10.54 18.86 19.40
CA LEU A 33 11.50 19.89 18.97
C LEU A 33 12.66 19.36 18.14
N LEU A 34 12.96 18.07 18.25
CA LEU A 34 14.01 17.43 17.44
C LEU A 34 13.73 17.51 15.93
N TYR A 35 12.46 17.71 15.54
CA TYR A 35 12.04 17.86 14.14
C TYR A 35 12.00 19.33 13.69
N CYS A 36 12.32 20.28 14.58
CA CYS A 36 12.49 21.68 14.19
C CYS A 36 13.72 21.83 13.30
N LYS A 37 13.56 22.59 12.22
CA LYS A 37 14.61 22.81 11.22
C LYS A 37 15.59 23.91 11.66
N GLY A 38 16.82 23.80 11.17
CA GLY A 38 17.94 24.66 11.53
C GLY A 38 18.38 24.53 13.01
N ALA A 39 19.31 25.37 13.45
CA ALA A 39 19.76 25.41 14.84
C ALA A 39 18.74 26.14 15.75
N PRO A 40 18.75 25.91 17.09
CA PRO A 40 17.96 26.73 18.01
C PRO A 40 18.20 28.23 17.78
N GLY A 41 17.13 29.00 17.58
CA GLY A 41 17.20 30.43 17.25
C GLY A 41 17.34 30.78 15.76
N SER A 42 17.55 29.82 14.84
CA SER A 42 17.60 30.08 13.40
C SER A 42 16.19 30.25 12.81
N ARG A 43 15.53 31.36 13.17
CA ARG A 43 14.15 31.65 12.79
C ARG A 43 14.04 32.00 11.30
N LEU A 44 13.02 31.45 10.64
CA LEU A 44 12.69 31.78 9.24
C LEU A 44 11.95 33.11 9.13
N VAL A 45 11.24 33.50 10.18
CA VAL A 45 10.53 34.78 10.27
C VAL A 45 11.32 35.80 11.09
N ARG A 46 11.11 37.08 10.78
CA ARG A 46 11.65 38.19 11.56
C ARG A 46 10.85 38.34 12.84
N ILE A 47 11.57 38.37 13.96
CA ILE A 47 11.08 38.73 15.28
C ILE A 47 11.92 39.94 15.69
N GLU A 48 11.29 41.02 16.15
CA GLU A 48 12.04 42.23 16.55
C GLU A 48 12.91 41.93 17.78
N GLU A 49 14.19 41.68 17.55
CA GLU A 49 15.20 41.53 18.60
C GLU A 49 15.68 42.93 19.01
N GLY A 50 15.41 43.32 20.27
CA GLY A 50 15.78 44.64 20.79
C GLY A 50 14.77 45.28 21.75
N LYS A 51 13.52 44.78 21.78
CA LYS A 51 12.52 45.10 22.82
C LYS A 51 12.26 43.85 23.65
N ASN A 52 13.30 43.33 24.28
CA ASN A 52 13.14 42.17 25.14
C ASN A 52 12.54 42.60 26.47
N ARG A 53 11.63 41.79 27.01
CA ARG A 53 11.04 41.96 28.33
C ARG A 53 11.30 40.72 29.16
N ASP A 54 11.33 40.90 30.47
CA ASP A 54 11.27 39.77 31.39
C ASP A 54 9.80 39.36 31.51
N LEU A 55 9.53 38.08 31.33
CA LEU A 55 8.19 37.53 31.41
C LEU A 55 7.99 36.94 32.80
N GLU A 56 7.17 37.61 33.59
CA GLU A 56 6.79 37.16 34.93
C GLU A 56 5.71 36.08 34.81
N MET A 57 6.01 34.93 35.39
CA MET A 57 5.15 33.76 35.41
C MET A 57 4.34 33.75 36.72
N SER A 58 3.19 33.06 36.73
CA SER A 58 2.26 33.04 37.88
C SER A 58 2.81 32.46 39.17
N ASP A 59 3.92 31.70 39.09
CA ASP A 59 4.64 31.11 40.21
C ASP A 59 5.75 32.02 40.77
N GLY A 60 5.82 33.27 40.31
CA GLY A 60 6.85 34.25 40.71
C GLY A 60 8.20 34.04 40.02
N PHE A 61 8.27 33.15 39.02
CA PHE A 61 9.45 32.96 38.20
C PHE A 61 9.55 34.04 37.11
N LEU A 62 10.75 34.56 36.87
CA LEU A 62 11.04 35.52 35.79
C LEU A 62 11.83 34.82 34.69
N LEU A 63 11.26 34.76 33.48
CA LEU A 63 12.00 34.34 32.30
C LEU A 63 12.60 35.58 31.62
N PRO A 64 13.92 35.80 31.68
CA PRO A 64 14.51 37.01 31.15
C PRO A 64 14.64 36.99 29.64
N ASN A 65 14.74 38.17 29.05
CA ASN A 65 15.08 38.37 27.64
C ASN A 65 14.11 37.75 26.62
N VAL A 66 12.80 37.76 26.88
CA VAL A 66 11.78 37.29 25.93
C VAL A 66 11.46 38.41 24.93
N PRO A 67 11.53 38.16 23.61
CA PRO A 67 11.11 39.14 22.60
C PRO A 67 9.67 39.64 22.82
N ALA A 68 9.41 40.93 22.66
CA ALA A 68 8.07 41.51 22.82
C ALA A 68 7.01 40.91 21.88
N ASP A 69 7.42 40.39 20.72
CA ASP A 69 6.53 39.73 19.75
C ASP A 69 6.09 38.32 20.19
N ILE A 70 6.43 37.89 21.41
CA ILE A 70 6.05 36.60 21.98
C ILE A 70 5.09 36.82 23.15
N GLU A 71 3.93 36.19 23.03
CA GLU A 71 2.92 36.09 24.06
C GLU A 71 3.07 34.76 24.80
N CYS A 72 2.80 34.79 26.10
CA CYS A 72 2.76 33.61 26.94
C CYS A 72 1.46 33.66 27.74
N SER A 73 0.70 32.57 27.72
CA SER A 73 -0.55 32.42 28.47
C SER A 73 -0.52 31.13 29.30
N LEU A 74 -1.20 31.14 30.44
CA LEU A 74 -1.41 29.91 31.21
C LEU A 74 -2.49 29.06 30.56
N GLY A 75 -2.29 27.75 30.65
CA GLY A 75 -3.30 26.76 30.30
C GLY A 75 -4.09 26.32 31.52
N GLU A 76 -5.32 25.86 31.30
CA GLU A 76 -6.12 25.17 32.31
C GLU A 76 -6.22 23.68 31.96
N PRO A 77 -6.15 22.77 32.94
CA PRO A 77 -6.35 21.35 32.70
C PRO A 77 -7.74 21.04 32.13
N TYR A 78 -7.80 20.12 31.18
CA TYR A 78 -9.07 19.71 30.57
C TYR A 78 -9.04 18.23 30.15
N ILE A 79 -10.24 17.65 30.07
CA ILE A 79 -10.44 16.34 29.44
C ILE A 79 -10.56 16.57 27.94
N ASP A 80 -9.68 15.91 27.20
CA ASP A 80 -9.65 15.92 25.75
C ASP A 80 -10.30 14.64 25.22
N ARG A 81 -11.41 14.79 24.52
CA ARG A 81 -12.18 13.67 23.98
C ARG A 81 -12.61 13.95 22.55
N ILE A 82 -12.47 12.92 21.72
CA ILE A 82 -13.11 12.85 20.41
C ILE A 82 -13.89 11.54 20.35
N SER A 83 -15.20 11.67 20.19
CA SER A 83 -16.12 10.56 19.91
C SER A 83 -15.70 9.76 18.67
N VAL A 84 -16.23 8.56 18.57
CA VAL A 84 -15.92 7.62 17.50
C VAL A 84 -16.24 8.25 16.15
N CYS A 85 -15.22 8.41 15.32
CA CYS A 85 -15.35 9.02 14.01
C CYS A 85 -14.49 8.30 12.97
N SER A 86 -14.65 8.68 11.70
CA SER A 86 -13.88 8.12 10.60
C SER A 86 -12.41 8.59 10.65
N PHE A 87 -11.54 7.86 9.95
CA PHE A 87 -10.13 8.23 9.78
C PHE A 87 -9.95 9.69 9.34
N HIS A 88 -10.71 10.13 8.33
CA HIS A 88 -10.60 11.48 7.78
C HIS A 88 -11.10 12.56 8.73
N GLN A 89 -12.16 12.30 9.49
CA GLN A 89 -12.66 13.24 10.50
C GLN A 89 -11.65 13.42 11.64
N MET A 90 -11.07 12.32 12.12
CA MET A 90 -10.03 12.37 13.14
C MET A 90 -8.78 13.11 12.63
N ALA A 91 -8.31 12.82 11.41
CA ALA A 91 -7.20 13.52 10.79
C ALA A 91 -7.47 15.03 10.66
N ALA A 92 -8.65 15.42 10.17
CA ALA A 92 -9.05 16.82 10.07
C ALA A 92 -9.07 17.51 11.45
N ASN A 93 -9.51 16.84 12.50
CA ASN A 93 -9.50 17.40 13.86
C ASN A 93 -8.08 17.63 14.39
N PHE A 94 -7.16 16.69 14.16
CA PHE A 94 -5.73 16.88 14.50
C PHE A 94 -5.12 18.05 13.72
N ASN A 95 -5.48 18.21 12.44
CA ASN A 95 -5.02 19.29 11.60
C ASN A 95 -5.52 20.64 12.13
N GLU A 96 -6.81 20.75 12.44
CA GLU A 96 -7.43 21.95 13.01
C GLU A 96 -6.76 22.38 14.32
N ARG A 97 -6.51 21.43 15.24
CA ARG A 97 -5.78 21.67 16.50
C ARG A 97 -4.34 22.15 16.28
N SER A 98 -3.76 21.82 15.14
CA SER A 98 -2.40 22.23 14.75
C SER A 98 -2.40 23.49 13.87
N GLY A 99 -3.55 24.12 13.62
CA GLY A 99 -3.69 25.29 12.74
C GLY A 99 -3.52 24.98 11.24
N VAL A 100 -3.56 23.71 10.84
CA VAL A 100 -3.39 23.26 9.45
C VAL A 100 -4.76 22.95 8.84
N LYS A 101 -4.97 23.35 7.59
CA LYS A 101 -6.22 23.09 6.85
C LYS A 101 -6.15 21.77 6.09
N GLY A 102 -7.31 21.14 5.88
CA GLY A 102 -7.46 19.93 5.07
C GLY A 102 -7.49 18.64 5.90
N ASN A 103 -7.49 17.50 5.21
CA ASN A 103 -7.71 16.17 5.79
C ASN A 103 -6.54 15.20 5.56
N ILE A 104 -5.41 15.68 4.99
CA ILE A 104 -4.19 14.88 4.88
C ILE A 104 -3.63 14.70 6.30
N PRO A 105 -3.43 13.47 6.77
CA PRO A 105 -2.98 13.25 8.15
C PRO A 105 -1.57 13.77 8.36
N LEU A 106 -1.37 14.51 9.44
CA LEU A 106 -0.06 14.98 9.90
C LEU A 106 0.74 13.86 10.58
N GLY A 107 2.03 14.08 10.74
CA GLY A 107 2.93 13.16 11.45
C GLY A 107 2.54 12.94 12.90
N CYS A 108 2.02 13.96 13.57
CA CYS A 108 1.52 13.84 14.93
C CYS A 108 0.34 12.86 15.02
N PHE A 109 -0.62 12.93 14.09
CA PHE A 109 -1.73 11.98 14.00
C PHE A 109 -1.20 10.55 13.77
N ASN A 110 -0.28 10.38 12.81
CA ASN A 110 0.32 9.09 12.51
C ASN A 110 1.04 8.49 13.73
N ALA A 111 1.83 9.31 14.43
CA ALA A 111 2.57 8.89 15.61
C ALA A 111 1.65 8.50 16.79
N MET A 112 0.54 9.22 16.98
CA MET A 112 -0.40 8.92 18.07
C MET A 112 -1.16 7.61 17.85
N PHE A 113 -1.56 7.32 16.61
CA PHE A 113 -2.30 6.09 16.26
C PHE A 113 -1.41 4.93 15.76
N ASN A 114 -0.08 5.08 15.80
CA ASN A 114 0.90 4.12 15.28
C ASN A 114 0.66 3.74 13.81
N PHE A 115 0.31 4.72 12.97
CA PHE A 115 0.26 4.54 11.52
C PHE A 115 1.67 4.72 10.92
N THR A 116 2.04 3.80 10.04
CA THR A 116 3.37 3.74 9.42
C THR A 116 3.31 3.52 7.91
N GLY A 117 2.13 3.29 7.35
CA GLY A 117 1.94 3.05 5.92
C GLY A 117 1.62 4.32 5.13
N SER A 118 1.29 4.14 3.86
CA SER A 118 0.59 5.18 3.10
C SER A 118 -0.78 5.40 3.74
N TRP A 119 -1.17 6.66 3.95
CA TRP A 119 -2.40 6.95 4.68
C TRP A 119 -3.65 6.40 4.00
N GLN A 120 -3.64 6.17 2.68
CA GLN A 120 -4.76 5.56 1.95
C GLN A 120 -4.99 4.11 2.39
N VAL A 121 -3.91 3.35 2.61
CA VAL A 121 -3.96 1.96 3.11
C VAL A 121 -4.38 1.95 4.58
N ASP A 122 -3.81 2.84 5.38
CA ASP A 122 -4.16 2.97 6.79
C ASP A 122 -5.64 3.34 6.97
N ALA A 123 -6.15 4.27 6.16
CA ALA A 123 -7.56 4.64 6.11
C ALA A 123 -8.45 3.47 5.68
N ALA A 124 -8.09 2.73 4.63
CA ALA A 124 -8.86 1.57 4.15
C ALA A 124 -8.93 0.42 5.17
N SER A 125 -7.89 0.28 5.99
CA SER A 125 -7.82 -0.72 7.07
C SER A 125 -8.50 -0.27 8.39
N THR A 126 -8.92 0.99 8.49
CA THR A 126 -9.46 1.59 9.72
C THR A 126 -10.97 1.80 9.61
N LYS A 127 -11.74 1.13 10.49
CA LYS A 127 -13.19 1.30 10.59
C LYS A 127 -13.56 2.62 11.27
N SER A 128 -12.95 2.87 12.42
CA SER A 128 -13.20 4.06 13.22
C SER A 128 -12.05 4.35 14.19
N LEU A 129 -11.96 5.60 14.63
CA LEU A 129 -10.98 6.09 15.60
C LEU A 129 -11.69 6.83 16.73
N ALA A 130 -11.14 6.76 17.93
CA ALA A 130 -11.56 7.57 19.07
C ALA A 130 -10.33 7.94 19.92
N LEU A 131 -10.45 9.02 20.70
CA LEU A 131 -9.46 9.34 21.71
C LEU A 131 -10.12 9.91 22.96
N VAL A 132 -9.50 9.64 24.09
CA VAL A 132 -9.82 10.27 25.37
C VAL A 132 -8.55 10.43 26.19
N GLY A 133 -8.39 11.55 26.86
CA GLY A 133 -7.23 11.82 27.66
C GLY A 133 -7.37 13.03 28.56
N TYR A 134 -6.42 13.19 29.47
CA TYR A 134 -6.34 14.34 30.35
C TYR A 134 -5.11 15.17 29.98
N VAL A 135 -5.32 16.45 29.72
CA VAL A 135 -4.28 17.38 29.25
C VAL A 135 -4.09 18.46 30.31
N ILE A 136 -2.84 18.66 30.72
CA ILE A 136 -2.40 19.65 31.70
C ILE A 136 -1.47 20.63 30.97
N PRO A 137 -2.01 21.63 30.25
CA PRO A 137 -1.19 22.69 29.69
C PRO A 137 -0.75 23.62 30.83
N LEU A 138 0.56 23.82 30.98
CA LEU A 138 1.11 24.79 31.93
C LEU A 138 1.20 26.16 31.27
N TYR A 139 1.84 26.23 30.10
CA TYR A 139 2.05 27.46 29.37
C TYR A 139 1.92 27.24 27.86
N GLU A 140 1.28 28.18 27.18
CA GLU A 140 1.34 28.32 25.73
C GLU A 140 2.15 29.56 25.39
N VAL A 141 3.20 29.40 24.58
CA VAL A 141 3.94 30.51 23.98
C VAL A 141 3.59 30.62 22.50
N LYS A 142 3.30 31.83 22.03
CA LYS A 142 2.89 32.07 20.65
C LYS A 142 3.42 33.39 20.09
N LEU A 143 3.48 33.48 18.77
CA LEU A 143 3.78 34.74 18.07
C LEU A 143 2.59 35.70 18.16
N ALA A 144 2.82 36.91 18.67
CA ALA A 144 1.81 37.94 18.88
C ALA A 144 1.29 38.55 17.56
N LYS A 145 2.18 38.66 16.56
CA LYS A 145 1.86 39.26 15.26
C LYS A 145 1.14 38.25 14.36
N LEU A 146 -0.07 38.60 13.92
CA LEU A 146 -0.81 37.83 12.91
C LEU A 146 -0.13 37.85 11.52
N THR A 147 0.67 38.89 11.23
CA THR A 147 1.40 39.01 9.96
C THR A 147 2.87 38.67 10.16
N LEU A 148 3.30 37.55 9.59
CA LEU A 148 4.67 37.05 9.68
C LEU A 148 5.48 37.49 8.46
N PHE A 149 6.70 37.98 8.67
CA PHE A 149 7.61 38.37 7.59
C PHE A 149 8.75 37.38 7.47
N LEU A 150 8.75 36.61 6.38
CA LEU A 150 9.84 35.69 6.06
C LEU A 150 11.13 36.48 5.77
N ARG A 151 12.25 35.98 6.28
CA ARG A 151 13.59 36.49 5.99
C ARG A 151 13.90 36.43 4.49
N ASN A 152 14.67 37.40 3.98
CA ASN A 152 14.89 37.56 2.54
C ASN A 152 15.70 36.40 1.95
N GLU A 153 16.61 35.83 2.76
CA GLU A 153 17.46 34.70 2.39
C GLU A 153 16.60 33.47 2.05
N ILE A 154 15.50 33.27 2.76
CA ILE A 154 14.57 32.15 2.52
C ILE A 154 13.79 32.35 1.22
N LYS A 155 13.38 33.60 0.93
CA LYS A 155 12.73 33.94 -0.34
C LYS A 155 13.65 33.69 -1.54
N GLN A 156 14.94 33.99 -1.38
CA GLN A 156 15.97 33.75 -2.40
C GLN A 156 16.29 32.26 -2.58
N ALA A 157 16.09 31.44 -1.54
CA ALA A 157 16.31 30.00 -1.60
C ALA A 157 15.20 29.24 -2.36
N VAL A 158 14.08 29.87 -2.70
CA VAL A 158 12.98 29.23 -3.44
C VAL A 158 13.44 28.90 -4.87
N PRO A 159 13.40 27.62 -5.30
CA PRO A 159 13.81 27.25 -6.65
C PRO A 159 12.89 27.87 -7.71
N SER A 160 13.48 28.45 -8.76
CA SER A 160 12.72 29.15 -9.81
C SER A 160 12.03 28.22 -10.81
N SER A 161 12.38 26.94 -10.83
CA SER A 161 11.86 25.91 -11.74
C SER A 161 11.62 24.59 -11.01
N TRP A 162 10.99 23.61 -11.67
CA TRP A 162 10.86 22.25 -11.14
C TRP A 162 12.22 21.54 -11.13
N ASP A 163 13.02 21.79 -10.10
CA ASP A 163 14.29 21.11 -9.85
C ASP A 163 14.20 20.22 -8.60
N PRO A 164 14.06 18.89 -8.77
CA PRO A 164 13.81 17.96 -7.66
C PRO A 164 14.83 18.03 -6.53
N ALA A 165 16.12 18.17 -6.85
CA ALA A 165 17.19 18.26 -5.85
C ALA A 165 17.08 19.54 -5.02
N SER A 166 16.94 20.70 -5.67
CA SER A 166 16.78 21.98 -4.96
C SER A 166 15.47 22.06 -4.16
N LEU A 167 14.37 21.49 -4.68
CA LEU A 167 13.09 21.42 -4.00
C LEU A 167 13.15 20.53 -2.74
N ALA A 168 13.75 19.34 -2.87
CA ALA A 168 13.96 18.45 -1.73
C ALA A 168 14.86 19.11 -0.68
N SER A 169 15.96 19.74 -1.11
CA SER A 169 16.87 20.46 -0.21
C SER A 169 16.17 21.63 0.51
N PHE A 170 15.28 22.36 -0.17
CA PHE A 170 14.49 23.41 0.48
C PHE A 170 13.61 22.83 1.60
N ILE A 171 12.87 21.75 1.33
CA ILE A 171 12.00 21.09 2.32
C ILE A 171 12.82 20.50 3.47
N GLU A 172 13.98 19.91 3.16
CA GLU A 172 14.88 19.36 4.17
C GLU A 172 15.40 20.45 5.11
N ASN A 173 15.83 21.59 4.57
CA ASN A 173 16.48 22.68 5.31
C ASN A 173 15.49 23.61 6.05
N TYR A 174 14.33 23.87 5.46
CA TYR A 174 13.36 24.85 5.99
C TYR A 174 12.04 24.23 6.44
N GLY A 175 11.78 22.96 6.10
CA GLY A 175 10.54 22.28 6.44
C GLY A 175 9.39 22.70 5.52
N THR A 176 8.19 22.27 5.91
CA THR A 176 6.95 22.55 5.16
C THR A 176 6.14 23.68 5.78
N HIS A 177 6.29 23.87 7.09
CA HIS A 177 5.54 24.87 7.86
C HIS A 177 6.45 25.61 8.83
N ILE A 178 5.91 26.67 9.44
CA ILE A 178 6.56 27.50 10.45
C ILE A 178 5.79 27.38 11.76
N ILE A 179 6.51 27.20 12.86
CA ILE A 179 5.92 27.07 14.20
C ILE A 179 5.40 28.44 14.67
N THR A 180 4.10 28.51 15.01
CA THR A 180 3.43 29.74 15.46
C THR A 180 3.08 29.75 16.94
N SER A 181 2.80 28.59 17.52
CA SER A 181 2.67 28.42 18.97
C SER A 181 3.21 27.06 19.42
N VAL A 182 3.59 26.99 20.69
CA VAL A 182 4.04 25.77 21.37
C VAL A 182 3.39 25.73 22.75
N THR A 183 2.73 24.62 23.06
CA THR A 183 2.12 24.36 24.37
C THR A 183 2.98 23.38 25.16
N ILE A 184 3.30 23.75 26.39
CA ILE A 184 4.14 23.01 27.33
C ILE A 184 3.28 22.50 28.47
N GLY A 185 3.51 21.27 28.90
CA GLY A 185 2.86 20.68 30.05
C GLY A 185 2.93 19.17 30.03
N GLY A 186 1.80 18.54 30.34
CA GLY A 186 1.66 17.08 30.36
C GLY A 186 0.37 16.62 29.68
N ARG A 187 0.37 15.43 29.09
CA ARG A 187 -0.85 14.77 28.61
C ARG A 187 -0.80 13.26 28.86
N ASP A 188 -1.92 12.69 29.27
CA ASP A 188 -2.14 11.26 29.43
C ASP A 188 -3.30 10.84 28.53
N MET A 189 -2.97 10.23 27.40
CA MET A 189 -3.90 9.99 26.30
C MET A 189 -4.09 8.50 26.03
N VAL A 190 -5.33 8.14 25.69
CA VAL A 190 -5.69 6.82 25.17
C VAL A 190 -6.27 6.97 23.77
N TYR A 191 -5.59 6.37 22.80
CA TYR A 191 -6.01 6.32 21.40
C TYR A 191 -6.56 4.94 21.08
N ILE A 192 -7.74 4.91 20.45
CA ILE A 192 -8.44 3.67 20.11
C ILE A 192 -8.57 3.60 18.60
N ARG A 193 -8.08 2.51 18.02
CA ARG A 193 -8.21 2.18 16.61
C ARG A 193 -9.05 0.92 16.44
N GLN A 194 -10.20 1.07 15.80
CA GLN A 194 -11.02 -0.06 15.38
C GLN A 194 -10.64 -0.44 13.95
N HIS A 195 -10.18 -1.68 13.75
CA HIS A 195 -9.83 -2.18 12.41
C HIS A 195 -11.08 -2.50 11.59
N GLN A 196 -10.95 -2.47 10.26
CA GLN A 196 -12.03 -2.72 9.31
C GLN A 196 -12.71 -4.09 9.50
N THR A 197 -11.96 -5.08 9.97
CA THR A 197 -12.43 -6.45 10.23
C THR A 197 -13.20 -6.59 11.56
N SER A 198 -13.17 -5.57 12.43
CA SER A 198 -13.79 -5.66 13.76
C SER A 198 -15.31 -5.84 13.65
N PRO A 199 -15.88 -6.87 14.33
CA PRO A 199 -17.32 -7.12 14.34
C PRO A 199 -18.08 -6.11 15.22
N LEU A 200 -17.37 -5.30 16.02
CA LEU A 200 -17.99 -4.48 17.03
C LEU A 200 -18.74 -3.27 16.44
N PRO A 201 -19.93 -2.94 16.97
CA PRO A 201 -20.64 -1.73 16.60
C PRO A 201 -19.96 -0.49 17.21
N VAL A 202 -20.24 0.68 16.63
CA VAL A 202 -19.72 1.97 17.09
C VAL A 202 -20.09 2.26 18.56
N SER A 203 -21.30 1.85 18.99
CA SER A 203 -21.78 2.04 20.36
C SER A 203 -20.94 1.31 21.42
N GLU A 204 -20.40 0.13 21.10
CA GLU A 204 -19.49 -0.57 22.02
C GLU A 204 -18.17 0.17 22.18
N ILE A 205 -17.67 0.80 21.12
CA ILE A 205 -16.45 1.62 21.18
C ILE A 205 -16.71 2.90 21.99
N GLU A 206 -17.84 3.56 21.80
CA GLU A 206 -18.22 4.73 22.62
C GLU A 206 -18.32 4.38 24.11
N ASN A 207 -18.96 3.25 24.44
CA ASN A 207 -19.03 2.79 25.83
C ASN A 207 -17.64 2.52 26.40
N TYR A 208 -16.72 1.97 25.58
CA TYR A 208 -15.34 1.76 25.98
C TYR A 208 -14.62 3.08 26.27
N VAL A 209 -14.80 4.09 25.43
CA VAL A 209 -14.26 5.45 25.64
C VAL A 209 -14.79 6.06 26.94
N ASN A 210 -16.10 5.99 27.19
CA ASN A 210 -16.73 6.49 28.42
C ASN A 210 -16.16 5.82 29.66
N ASN A 211 -16.05 4.48 29.64
CA ASN A 211 -15.50 3.73 30.76
C ASN A 211 -14.03 4.12 31.04
N MET A 212 -13.24 4.37 30.00
CA MET A 212 -11.85 4.83 30.17
C MET A 212 -11.77 6.19 30.82
N GLU A 213 -12.63 7.13 30.41
CA GLU A 213 -12.73 8.46 30.99
C GLU A 213 -12.99 8.38 32.51
N GLU A 214 -14.03 7.65 32.90
CA GLU A 214 -14.46 7.50 34.30
C GLU A 214 -13.42 6.78 35.16
N HIS A 215 -12.89 5.66 34.68
CA HIS A 215 -12.03 4.80 35.50
C HIS A 215 -10.59 5.29 35.57
N ARG A 216 -10.08 5.97 34.54
CA ARG A 216 -8.67 6.41 34.49
C ARG A 216 -8.48 7.81 35.03
N PHE A 217 -9.39 8.74 34.72
CA PHE A 217 -9.18 10.17 34.98
C PHE A 217 -10.04 10.72 36.13
N HIS A 218 -11.18 10.09 36.47
CA HIS A 218 -12.09 10.59 37.52
C HIS A 218 -11.98 9.88 38.88
N LYS A 219 -11.57 8.61 38.96
CA LYS A 219 -11.48 7.90 40.25
C LYS A 219 -10.19 8.24 41.00
N ALA A 220 -10.33 9.02 42.08
CA ALA A 220 -9.31 9.16 43.11
C ALA A 220 -9.09 7.81 43.82
N GLU A 221 -7.82 7.40 43.92
CA GLU A 221 -7.23 6.39 44.80
C GLU A 221 -8.19 5.43 45.54
N THR A 222 -8.31 4.17 45.10
CA THR A 222 -8.45 2.95 45.98
C THR A 222 -8.67 1.63 45.23
N GLN A 223 -7.97 1.40 44.12
CA GLN A 223 -7.76 0.02 43.63
C GLN A 223 -6.59 0.03 42.66
N SER A 224 -5.62 -0.86 42.88
CA SER A 224 -4.71 -1.29 41.83
C SER A 224 -5.56 -1.66 40.62
N ILE A 225 -5.51 -0.85 39.56
CA ILE A 225 -6.10 -1.22 38.29
C ILE A 225 -5.19 -2.31 37.72
N THR A 226 -5.33 -3.54 38.23
CA THR A 226 -5.35 -4.68 37.32
C THR A 226 -6.51 -4.38 36.39
N THR A 227 -6.22 -3.65 35.30
CA THR A 227 -7.05 -3.70 34.12
C THR A 227 -6.96 -5.17 33.77
N GLU A 228 -7.94 -5.98 34.20
CA GLU A 228 -8.14 -7.26 33.54
C GLU A 228 -8.06 -6.92 32.05
N PRO A 229 -7.12 -7.51 31.30
CA PRO A 229 -6.96 -7.19 29.89
C PRO A 229 -8.30 -7.51 29.26
N LEU A 230 -9.14 -6.50 29.10
CA LEU A 230 -10.50 -6.69 28.66
C LEU A 230 -10.41 -7.46 27.35
N LYS A 231 -11.23 -8.51 27.22
CA LYS A 231 -11.30 -9.49 26.11
C LYS A 231 -11.58 -8.84 24.74
N TYR A 232 -10.68 -7.97 24.29
CA TYR A 232 -10.77 -7.20 23.04
C TYR A 232 -9.58 -7.45 22.12
N LYS A 233 -8.54 -8.17 22.58
CA LYS A 233 -7.50 -8.69 21.68
C LYS A 233 -8.10 -9.57 20.58
N ASP A 234 -9.18 -10.29 20.89
CA ASP A 234 -9.91 -11.15 19.94
C ASP A 234 -10.97 -10.41 19.11
N LYS A 235 -11.03 -9.07 19.18
CA LYS A 235 -12.08 -8.25 18.54
C LYS A 235 -11.55 -7.21 17.56
N ASP A 236 -10.30 -7.35 17.11
CA ASP A 236 -9.64 -6.47 16.14
C ASP A 236 -9.71 -4.98 16.51
N ILE A 237 -9.31 -4.66 17.75
CA ILE A 237 -9.14 -3.30 18.24
C ILE A 237 -7.71 -3.12 18.73
N THR A 238 -7.12 -1.97 18.44
CA THR A 238 -5.84 -1.54 19.02
C THR A 238 -6.08 -0.38 19.97
N VAL A 239 -5.58 -0.51 21.20
CA VAL A 239 -5.63 0.53 22.24
C VAL A 239 -4.20 0.96 22.54
N ILE A 240 -3.94 2.26 22.48
CA ILE A 240 -2.60 2.84 22.56
C ILE A 240 -2.61 3.86 23.69
N PHE A 241 -1.83 3.60 24.74
CA PHE A 241 -1.61 4.53 25.84
C PHE A 241 -0.36 5.37 25.56
N ARG A 242 -0.48 6.69 25.67
CA ARG A 242 0.63 7.63 25.45
C ARG A 242 0.62 8.69 26.53
N ARG A 243 1.69 8.75 27.31
CA ARG A 243 2.01 9.91 28.17
C ARG A 243 3.09 10.76 27.54
N ARG A 244 3.06 12.05 27.87
CA ARG A 244 4.09 13.02 27.50
C ARG A 244 4.12 14.13 28.53
N GLY A 245 5.31 14.44 29.05
CA GLY A 245 5.48 15.34 30.19
C GLY A 245 5.11 14.65 31.52
N GLY A 246 5.75 15.06 32.62
CA GLY A 246 5.72 14.36 33.88
C GLY A 246 6.67 13.15 33.93
N ASP A 247 6.62 12.40 35.03
CA ASP A 247 7.40 11.17 35.20
C ASP A 247 6.68 9.98 34.53
N ASP A 248 7.26 9.50 33.42
CA ASP A 248 6.72 8.36 32.66
C ASP A 248 6.75 7.03 33.44
N LEU A 249 7.48 6.95 34.56
CA LEU A 249 7.54 5.75 35.41
C LEU A 249 6.38 5.66 36.40
N GLU A 250 5.74 6.77 36.73
CA GLU A 250 4.61 6.80 37.66
C GLU A 250 3.39 6.16 37.00
N GLN A 251 2.75 5.18 37.63
CA GLN A 251 1.61 4.49 37.00
C GLN A 251 0.28 5.20 37.29
N SER A 252 0.14 5.76 38.49
CA SER A 252 -1.08 6.45 38.91
C SER A 252 -1.24 7.74 38.12
N HIS A 253 -2.43 7.96 37.55
CA HIS A 253 -2.74 9.21 36.84
C HIS A 253 -2.63 10.42 37.77
N ALA A 254 -3.18 10.34 38.99
CA ALA A 254 -3.16 11.43 39.95
C ALA A 254 -1.74 11.82 40.36
N ARG A 255 -0.88 10.83 40.65
CA ARG A 255 0.52 11.08 41.00
C ARG A 255 1.31 11.59 39.80
N TRP A 256 1.09 11.04 38.61
CA TRP A 256 1.70 11.54 37.38
C TRP A 256 1.35 13.01 37.14
N ALA A 257 0.09 13.41 37.34
CA ALA A 257 -0.36 14.79 37.16
C ALA A 257 0.41 15.78 38.06
N GLU A 258 0.73 15.40 39.30
CA GLU A 258 1.54 16.21 40.23
C GLU A 258 2.98 16.42 39.71
N THR A 259 3.55 15.43 39.01
CA THR A 259 4.92 15.51 38.46
C THR A 259 5.05 16.40 37.21
N VAL A 260 3.94 16.75 36.54
CA VAL A 260 3.96 17.50 35.27
C VAL A 260 4.64 18.86 35.43
N SER A 261 4.39 19.56 36.54
CA SER A 261 5.02 20.85 36.83
C SER A 261 6.54 20.77 36.96
N ALA A 262 7.05 19.64 37.45
CA ALA A 262 8.48 19.41 37.68
C ALA A 262 9.22 18.87 36.45
N ALA A 263 8.54 18.20 35.53
CA ALA A 263 9.12 17.61 34.32
C ALA A 263 8.25 17.85 33.07
N PRO A 264 7.95 19.11 32.71
CA PRO A 264 7.05 19.38 31.59
C PRO A 264 7.72 19.12 30.24
N ASP A 265 6.92 18.73 29.25
CA ASP A 265 7.35 18.56 27.86
C ASP A 265 6.38 19.30 26.92
N ILE A 266 6.71 19.35 25.63
CA ILE A 266 5.87 19.95 24.61
C ILE A 266 4.75 19.00 24.23
N ILE A 267 3.52 19.44 24.42
CA ILE A 267 2.32 18.63 24.24
C ILE A 267 1.54 19.01 22.99
N ASN A 268 1.72 20.23 22.47
CA ASN A 268 1.09 20.69 21.23
C ASN A 268 1.94 21.76 20.51
N MET A 269 1.73 21.91 19.20
CA MET A 269 2.28 22.98 18.38
C MET A 269 1.26 23.42 17.34
N THR A 270 1.25 24.70 16.99
CA THR A 270 0.50 25.21 15.84
C THR A 270 1.43 25.69 14.74
N PHE A 271 0.93 25.67 13.51
CA PHE A 271 1.74 25.89 12.31
C PHE A 271 1.09 26.83 11.30
N THR A 272 1.92 27.51 10.52
CA THR A 272 1.53 28.21 9.29
C THR A 272 2.33 27.65 8.10
N PRO A 273 1.70 27.29 6.96
CA PRO A 273 2.42 26.79 5.79
C PRO A 273 3.46 27.79 5.29
N ILE A 274 4.70 27.37 5.04
CA ILE A 274 5.76 28.32 4.61
C ILE A 274 5.41 29.03 3.30
N VAL A 275 4.67 28.34 2.42
CA VAL A 275 4.21 28.85 1.12
C VAL A 275 3.19 29.97 1.23
N SER A 276 2.49 30.12 2.37
CA SER A 276 1.56 31.25 2.56
C SER A 276 2.30 32.58 2.75
N LEU A 277 3.58 32.56 3.11
CA LEU A 277 4.41 33.75 3.31
C LEU A 277 5.32 34.07 2.11
N LEU A 278 5.19 33.31 1.02
CA LEU A 278 6.00 33.41 -0.19
C LEU A 278 5.24 34.00 -1.39
N GLU A 279 4.10 34.65 -1.14
CA GLU A 279 3.33 35.30 -2.21
C GLU A 279 4.19 36.29 -3.01
N GLY A 280 4.09 36.22 -4.33
CA GLY A 280 4.89 37.01 -5.27
C GLY A 280 6.32 36.50 -5.53
N VAL A 281 6.78 35.44 -4.87
CA VAL A 281 8.11 34.86 -5.13
C VAL A 281 8.08 33.96 -6.38
N PRO A 282 8.98 34.18 -7.37
CA PRO A 282 9.10 33.29 -8.53
C PRO A 282 9.37 31.84 -8.12
N GLY A 283 8.74 30.88 -8.78
CA GLY A 283 8.91 29.45 -8.47
C GLY A 283 8.04 28.92 -7.33
N LEU A 284 7.26 29.78 -6.64
CA LEU A 284 6.31 29.37 -5.59
C LEU A 284 5.43 28.18 -6.00
N ARG A 285 4.92 28.17 -7.24
CA ARG A 285 4.07 27.08 -7.74
C ARG A 285 4.77 25.71 -7.72
N HIS A 286 6.08 25.68 -7.99
CA HIS A 286 6.86 24.45 -7.95
C HIS A 286 7.08 23.99 -6.51
N LEU A 287 7.44 24.92 -5.62
CA LEU A 287 7.61 24.62 -4.20
C LEU A 287 6.31 24.15 -3.54
N SER A 288 5.20 24.85 -3.77
CA SER A 288 3.89 24.45 -3.27
C SER A 288 3.52 23.05 -3.73
N ARG A 289 3.72 22.74 -5.01
CA ARG A 289 3.43 21.41 -5.54
C ARG A 289 4.35 20.33 -4.96
N ALA A 290 5.62 20.63 -4.74
CA ALA A 290 6.55 19.70 -4.09
C ALA A 290 6.17 19.42 -2.63
N ILE A 291 5.79 20.44 -1.87
CA ILE A 291 5.31 20.30 -0.49
C ILE A 291 4.00 19.52 -0.44
N GLU A 292 3.03 19.79 -1.32
CA GLU A 292 1.79 19.03 -1.40
C GLU A 292 2.05 17.53 -1.60
N LEU A 293 2.90 17.18 -2.57
CA LEU A 293 3.26 15.79 -2.85
C LEU A 293 4.02 15.16 -1.69
N TYR A 294 4.90 15.91 -1.04
CA TYR A 294 5.61 15.44 0.15
C TYR A 294 4.65 15.15 1.31
N LEU A 295 3.68 16.03 1.57
CA LEU A 295 2.68 15.83 2.62
C LEU A 295 1.70 14.70 2.29
N GLU A 296 1.32 14.54 1.02
CA GLU A 296 0.39 13.51 0.55
C GLU A 296 1.01 12.11 0.62
N TYR A 297 2.24 11.92 0.13
CA TYR A 297 2.85 10.60 -0.02
C TYR A 297 3.89 10.27 1.06
N LYS A 298 4.45 11.28 1.74
CA LYS A 298 5.45 11.15 2.81
C LYS A 298 6.60 10.18 2.48
N PRO A 299 7.26 10.31 1.30
CA PRO A 299 8.46 9.52 1.02
C PRO A 299 9.54 9.83 2.08
N PRO A 300 10.48 8.90 2.34
CA PRO A 300 11.66 9.18 3.17
C PRO A 300 12.40 10.42 2.64
N MET A 301 12.98 11.22 3.54
CA MET A 301 13.61 12.49 3.15
C MET A 301 14.76 12.28 2.17
N GLU A 302 15.55 11.24 2.38
CA GLU A 302 16.65 10.81 1.50
C GLU A 302 16.17 10.40 0.09
N ASP A 303 14.90 10.05 -0.04
CA ASP A 303 14.27 9.62 -1.29
C ASP A 303 13.47 10.73 -1.97
N LEU A 304 13.23 11.86 -1.29
CA LEU A 304 12.34 12.91 -1.76
C LEU A 304 12.75 13.47 -3.13
N GLN A 305 14.04 13.67 -3.37
CA GLN A 305 14.50 14.15 -4.68
C GLN A 305 14.15 13.17 -5.82
N TYR A 306 14.31 11.87 -5.59
CA TYR A 306 14.05 10.83 -6.59
C TYR A 306 12.55 10.69 -6.78
N PHE A 307 11.80 10.73 -5.68
CA PHE A 307 10.35 10.76 -5.70
C PHE A 307 9.83 11.91 -6.57
N LEU A 308 10.29 13.15 -6.33
CA LEU A 308 9.88 14.34 -7.08
C LEU A 308 10.28 14.27 -8.56
N ASP A 309 11.46 13.72 -8.88
CA ASP A 309 11.93 13.54 -10.26
C ASP A 309 11.10 12.51 -11.04
N PHE A 310 10.49 11.56 -10.34
CA PHE A 310 9.60 10.55 -10.92
C PHE A 310 8.13 10.98 -11.00
N GLN A 311 7.78 12.21 -10.57
CA GLN A 311 6.42 12.78 -10.71
C GLN A 311 6.17 13.30 -12.13
N ILE A 312 6.48 12.45 -13.10
CA ILE A 312 6.30 12.66 -14.53
C ILE A 312 4.98 12.00 -14.96
N ALA A 313 4.31 12.61 -15.94
CA ALA A 313 3.12 12.00 -16.51
C ALA A 313 3.41 10.59 -17.06
N ARG A 314 2.45 9.69 -16.87
CA ARG A 314 2.53 8.30 -17.30
C ARG A 314 1.63 8.10 -18.53
N ALA A 315 2.09 7.31 -19.48
CA ALA A 315 1.33 6.91 -20.66
C ALA A 315 1.42 5.39 -20.87
N TRP A 316 0.46 4.85 -21.62
CA TRP A 316 0.44 3.44 -22.00
C TRP A 316 0.90 3.27 -23.44
N ALA A 317 1.76 2.28 -23.68
CA ALA A 317 2.16 1.84 -25.00
C ALA A 317 1.68 0.39 -25.25
N PRO A 318 1.09 0.09 -26.41
CA PRO A 318 0.66 1.04 -27.44
C PRO A 318 -0.47 1.94 -26.92
N GLU A 319 -0.55 3.17 -27.43
CA GLU A 319 -1.70 4.03 -27.15
C GLU A 319 -2.98 3.37 -27.70
N GLN A 320 -4.08 3.44 -26.96
CA GLN A 320 -5.36 2.87 -27.38
C GLN A 320 -5.87 3.56 -28.65
N SER A 321 -5.53 3.01 -29.81
CA SER A 321 -6.08 3.46 -31.08
C SER A 321 -7.41 2.76 -31.36
N ASN A 322 -8.50 3.51 -31.52
CA ASN A 322 -9.80 3.01 -31.98
C ASN A 322 -9.79 2.54 -33.46
N LEU A 323 -8.62 2.58 -34.11
CA LEU A 323 -8.46 2.19 -35.50
C LEU A 323 -8.47 0.66 -35.60
N GLN A 324 -9.46 0.13 -36.33
CA GLN A 324 -9.52 -1.27 -36.71
C GLN A 324 -8.30 -1.60 -37.59
N ARG A 325 -7.21 -2.07 -36.98
CA ARG A 325 -6.06 -2.61 -37.72
C ARG A 325 -6.51 -3.85 -38.49
N LYS A 326 -6.16 -3.92 -39.79
CA LYS A 326 -6.34 -5.13 -40.62
C LYS A 326 -5.75 -6.34 -39.89
N GLU A 327 -6.50 -7.44 -39.86
CA GLU A 327 -6.17 -8.63 -39.06
C GLU A 327 -4.81 -9.22 -39.48
N PRO A 328 -3.80 -9.21 -38.59
CA PRO A 328 -2.60 -10.01 -38.82
C PRO A 328 -2.95 -11.51 -38.69
N VAL A 329 -2.15 -12.37 -39.33
CA VAL A 329 -2.20 -13.82 -39.11
C VAL A 329 -1.75 -14.10 -37.67
N CYS A 330 -2.67 -14.05 -36.71
CA CYS A 330 -2.35 -14.19 -35.29
C CYS A 330 -2.32 -15.67 -34.91
N LYS A 331 -1.24 -16.10 -34.23
CA LYS A 331 -1.23 -17.41 -33.54
C LYS A 331 -2.32 -17.40 -32.46
N SER A 332 -2.92 -18.56 -32.19
CA SER A 332 -4.04 -18.66 -31.24
C SER A 332 -3.85 -19.78 -30.24
N LEU A 333 -4.20 -19.51 -28.99
CA LEU A 333 -4.36 -20.50 -27.94
C LEU A 333 -5.75 -21.13 -28.03
N HIS A 334 -5.81 -22.43 -27.80
CA HIS A 334 -7.04 -23.21 -27.77
C HIS A 334 -7.23 -23.80 -26.38
N PHE A 335 -8.40 -23.59 -25.77
CA PHE A 335 -8.69 -24.12 -24.43
C PHE A 335 -9.49 -25.43 -24.46
N SER A 336 -10.02 -25.80 -25.62
CA SER A 336 -10.64 -27.11 -25.91
C SER A 336 -10.78 -27.31 -27.42
N LEU A 337 -11.06 -28.56 -27.86
CA LEU A 337 -11.13 -28.94 -29.28
C LEU A 337 -12.14 -28.10 -30.11
N MET A 338 -13.26 -27.70 -29.50
CA MET A 338 -14.31 -26.87 -30.13
C MET A 338 -14.54 -25.56 -29.36
N GLY A 339 -13.53 -25.13 -28.60
CA GLY A 339 -13.62 -23.99 -27.69
C GLY A 339 -13.30 -22.65 -28.36
N PRO A 340 -13.55 -21.53 -27.66
CA PRO A 340 -13.15 -20.21 -28.13
C PRO A 340 -11.61 -20.14 -28.30
N LYS A 341 -11.17 -19.50 -29.38
CA LYS A 341 -9.75 -19.24 -29.65
C LYS A 341 -9.37 -17.88 -29.08
N LEU A 342 -8.25 -17.84 -28.36
CA LEU A 342 -7.63 -16.59 -27.94
C LEU A 342 -6.46 -16.29 -28.87
N PHE A 343 -6.60 -15.27 -29.70
CA PHE A 343 -5.54 -14.82 -30.59
C PHE A 343 -4.51 -14.04 -29.79
N ILE A 344 -3.23 -14.26 -30.07
CA ILE A 344 -2.13 -13.57 -29.39
C ILE A 344 -1.55 -12.54 -30.33
N SER A 345 -1.53 -11.28 -29.89
CA SER A 345 -0.83 -10.21 -30.58
C SER A 345 0.68 -10.43 -30.41
N ALA A 346 1.36 -10.68 -31.53
CA ALA A 346 2.81 -10.84 -31.58
C ALA A 346 3.53 -9.50 -31.81
N ASP A 347 2.82 -8.38 -31.75
CA ASP A 347 3.39 -7.05 -31.93
C ASP A 347 4.46 -6.77 -30.86
N GLN A 348 5.60 -6.25 -31.28
CA GLN A 348 6.64 -5.80 -30.36
C GLN A 348 6.26 -4.44 -29.80
N VAL A 349 6.01 -4.37 -28.50
CA VAL A 349 5.75 -3.11 -27.81
C VAL A 349 7.07 -2.60 -27.28
N THR A 350 7.52 -1.44 -27.73
CA THR A 350 8.76 -0.80 -27.26
C THR A 350 8.48 0.66 -26.94
N VAL A 351 9.09 1.17 -25.87
CA VAL A 351 8.94 2.58 -25.44
C VAL A 351 10.23 3.39 -25.63
N GLY A 352 11.25 2.79 -26.25
CA GLY A 352 12.56 3.40 -26.45
C GLY A 352 13.26 3.69 -25.12
N ARG A 353 13.95 4.84 -25.03
CA ARG A 353 14.62 5.31 -23.79
C ARG A 353 13.65 6.00 -22.84
N LYS A 354 12.55 5.32 -22.52
CA LYS A 354 11.54 5.76 -21.56
C LYS A 354 11.41 4.72 -20.46
N PRO A 355 11.52 5.11 -19.18
CA PRO A 355 11.43 4.14 -18.09
C PRO A 355 10.02 3.55 -18.00
N VAL A 356 9.93 2.21 -17.92
CA VAL A 356 8.67 1.48 -17.73
C VAL A 356 8.37 1.33 -16.24
N THR A 357 7.15 1.66 -15.82
CA THR A 357 6.69 1.67 -14.42
C THR A 357 5.62 0.61 -14.13
N GLY A 358 5.12 -0.08 -15.16
CA GLY A 358 4.13 -1.13 -14.99
C GLY A 358 3.74 -1.84 -16.28
N LEU A 359 3.00 -2.93 -16.14
CA LEU A 359 2.51 -3.76 -17.25
C LEU A 359 1.04 -4.13 -17.03
N ARG A 360 0.33 -4.40 -18.13
CA ARG A 360 -0.98 -5.05 -18.07
C ARG A 360 -1.21 -5.92 -19.31
N LEU A 361 -2.11 -6.89 -19.16
CA LEU A 361 -2.67 -7.63 -20.28
C LEU A 361 -4.01 -7.01 -20.68
N SER A 362 -4.28 -6.95 -21.97
CA SER A 362 -5.55 -6.41 -22.48
C SER A 362 -6.15 -7.30 -23.56
N LEU A 363 -7.48 -7.45 -23.52
CA LEU A 363 -8.25 -8.10 -24.56
C LEU A 363 -8.74 -7.04 -25.56
N GLU A 364 -8.28 -7.15 -26.80
CA GLU A 364 -8.56 -6.20 -27.87
C GLU A 364 -9.52 -6.79 -28.91
N GLY A 365 -10.01 -5.92 -29.80
CA GLY A 365 -10.93 -6.25 -30.88
C GLY A 365 -12.40 -6.29 -30.46
N SER A 366 -13.28 -6.29 -31.45
CA SER A 366 -14.74 -6.30 -31.25
C SER A 366 -15.23 -7.54 -30.50
N LYS A 367 -14.52 -8.67 -30.64
CA LYS A 367 -14.83 -9.94 -29.97
C LYS A 367 -14.09 -10.13 -28.64
N GLN A 368 -13.24 -9.19 -28.21
CA GLN A 368 -12.45 -9.28 -26.97
C GLN A 368 -11.69 -10.61 -26.86
N ASN A 369 -11.13 -11.06 -27.99
CA ASN A 369 -10.50 -12.36 -28.14
C ASN A 369 -9.04 -12.27 -28.63
N ARG A 370 -8.46 -11.07 -28.58
CA ARG A 370 -7.06 -10.82 -28.91
C ARG A 370 -6.31 -10.38 -27.66
N LEU A 371 -5.40 -11.21 -27.16
CA LEU A 371 -4.54 -10.87 -26.05
C LEU A 371 -3.39 -9.99 -26.53
N SER A 372 -3.19 -8.86 -25.84
CA SER A 372 -2.09 -7.92 -26.04
C SER A 372 -1.42 -7.62 -24.70
N ILE A 373 -0.16 -7.19 -24.77
CA ILE A 373 0.59 -6.68 -23.61
C ILE A 373 0.78 -5.18 -23.77
N HIS A 374 0.57 -4.43 -22.70
CA HIS A 374 0.71 -2.98 -22.67
C HIS A 374 1.73 -2.61 -21.58
N LEU A 375 2.52 -1.57 -21.85
CA LEU A 375 3.55 -1.06 -20.95
C LEU A 375 3.20 0.35 -20.51
N GLN A 376 3.17 0.59 -19.20
CA GLN A 376 3.10 1.95 -18.66
C GLN A 376 4.51 2.51 -18.59
N HIS A 377 4.72 3.70 -19.13
CA HIS A 377 6.02 4.36 -19.11
C HIS A 377 5.90 5.84 -18.75
N LEU A 378 7.00 6.43 -18.29
CA LEU A 378 7.09 7.89 -18.12
C LEU A 378 7.16 8.56 -19.50
N VAL A 379 6.43 9.66 -19.69
CA VAL A 379 6.38 10.34 -21.00
C VAL A 379 7.72 10.99 -21.37
N SER A 380 8.50 11.40 -20.35
CA SER A 380 9.83 11.98 -20.46
C SER A 380 10.83 11.27 -19.54
N LEU A 381 12.11 11.42 -19.84
CA LEU A 381 13.21 10.84 -19.06
C LEU A 381 13.44 11.66 -17.77
N PRO A 382 13.42 11.03 -16.57
CA PRO A 382 13.78 11.69 -15.31
C PRO A 382 15.14 12.37 -15.38
N LYS A 383 15.28 13.55 -14.75
CA LYS A 383 16.52 14.34 -14.81
C LYS A 383 17.72 13.56 -14.30
N ILE A 384 17.53 12.73 -13.27
CA ILE A 384 18.60 11.91 -12.72
C ILE A 384 19.13 10.86 -13.70
N LEU A 385 18.29 10.41 -14.64
CA LEU A 385 18.70 9.45 -15.66
C LEU A 385 19.25 10.12 -16.92
N GLN A 386 19.08 11.44 -17.11
CA GLN A 386 19.56 12.13 -18.31
C GLN A 386 21.07 11.99 -18.55
N PRO A 387 21.96 12.18 -17.54
CA PRO A 387 23.41 12.03 -17.74
C PRO A 387 23.83 10.61 -18.18
N HIS A 388 22.99 9.62 -17.89
CA HIS A 388 23.29 8.20 -18.07
C HIS A 388 22.53 7.56 -19.24
N TRP A 389 21.41 8.15 -19.65
CA TRP A 389 20.43 7.48 -20.51
C TRP A 389 19.76 8.39 -21.54
N ASP A 390 20.14 9.67 -21.63
CA ASP A 390 19.70 10.53 -22.73
C ASP A 390 20.19 9.99 -24.08
N SER A 391 19.49 10.34 -25.16
CA SER A 391 19.73 9.95 -26.56
C SER A 391 21.20 9.95 -27.01
N HIS A 392 22.01 10.87 -26.53
CA HIS A 392 23.43 11.01 -26.87
C HIS A 392 24.36 9.99 -26.17
N VAL A 393 23.89 9.35 -25.09
CA VAL A 393 24.71 8.40 -24.31
C VAL A 393 24.75 7.04 -25.03
N PRO A 394 25.94 6.47 -25.31
CA PRO A 394 26.05 5.15 -25.92
C PRO A 394 25.78 4.04 -24.89
N ILE A 395 24.71 3.29 -25.09
CA ILE A 395 24.27 2.22 -24.15
C ILE A 395 24.28 0.81 -24.76
N GLY A 396 24.73 0.69 -26.02
CA GLY A 396 24.60 -0.53 -26.80
C GLY A 396 23.18 -0.78 -27.30
N ALA A 397 23.00 -1.87 -28.04
CA ALA A 397 21.69 -2.28 -28.54
C ALA A 397 20.86 -2.95 -27.43
N PRO A 398 19.57 -2.59 -27.28
CA PRO A 398 18.67 -3.32 -26.39
C PRO A 398 18.60 -4.81 -26.74
N LYS A 399 18.55 -5.67 -25.72
CA LYS A 399 18.56 -7.13 -25.88
C LYS A 399 17.20 -7.73 -25.55
N TRP A 400 16.63 -8.52 -26.46
CA TRP A 400 15.46 -9.33 -26.16
C TRP A 400 15.87 -10.57 -25.36
N GLN A 401 15.18 -10.80 -24.25
CA GLN A 401 15.30 -12.02 -23.45
C GLN A 401 13.92 -12.62 -23.23
N GLY A 402 13.89 -13.93 -23.07
CA GLY A 402 12.68 -14.68 -22.80
C GLY A 402 13.02 -16.10 -22.35
N PRO A 403 12.00 -16.90 -22.00
CA PRO A 403 12.19 -18.25 -21.54
C PRO A 403 12.81 -19.13 -22.63
N GLU A 404 13.55 -20.14 -22.19
CA GLU A 404 14.07 -21.19 -23.05
C GLU A 404 12.93 -22.13 -23.50
N GLU A 405 12.81 -22.35 -24.81
CA GLU A 405 11.70 -23.12 -25.41
C GLU A 405 11.68 -24.60 -24.98
N GLN A 406 12.81 -25.13 -24.51
CA GLN A 406 12.95 -26.53 -24.10
C GLN A 406 12.79 -26.77 -22.59
N ASP A 407 12.74 -25.71 -21.76
CA ASP A 407 12.61 -25.87 -20.32
C ASP A 407 11.13 -26.04 -19.91
N SER A 408 10.60 -27.25 -20.12
CA SER A 408 9.22 -27.58 -19.82
C SER A 408 8.87 -27.53 -18.33
N ARG A 409 9.84 -27.36 -17.42
CA ARG A 409 9.59 -27.22 -15.97
C ARG A 409 8.74 -26.01 -15.64
N TRP A 410 8.81 -24.98 -16.48
CA TRP A 410 8.05 -23.74 -16.32
C TRP A 410 6.73 -23.73 -17.08
N PHE A 411 6.31 -24.85 -17.69
CA PHE A 411 5.09 -24.87 -18.50
C PHE A 411 3.89 -25.26 -17.66
N GLU A 412 3.08 -24.27 -17.31
CA GLU A 412 1.88 -24.48 -16.50
C GLU A 412 0.62 -24.52 -17.37
N PRO A 413 -0.26 -25.52 -17.22
CA PRO A 413 -1.51 -25.59 -17.97
C PRO A 413 -2.50 -24.50 -17.51
N ILE A 414 -3.15 -23.80 -18.44
CA ILE A 414 -4.17 -22.77 -18.14
C ILE A 414 -5.51 -23.44 -17.78
N LYS A 415 -6.01 -24.28 -18.71
CA LYS A 415 -7.23 -25.09 -18.59
C LYS A 415 -7.03 -26.36 -19.41
N TRP A 416 -7.35 -27.52 -18.83
CA TRP A 416 -7.14 -28.86 -19.40
C TRP A 416 -5.67 -29.13 -19.79
N LYS A 417 -5.03 -30.13 -19.17
CA LYS A 417 -3.59 -30.42 -19.28
C LYS A 417 -3.03 -30.62 -20.71
N ASN A 418 -3.89 -30.74 -21.71
CA ASN A 418 -3.51 -31.18 -23.06
C ASN A 418 -3.51 -30.07 -24.14
N PHE A 419 -3.97 -28.85 -23.86
CA PHE A 419 -4.18 -27.85 -24.93
C PHE A 419 -3.29 -26.60 -24.81
N SER A 420 -3.53 -25.75 -23.82
CA SER A 420 -2.81 -24.47 -23.68
C SER A 420 -2.08 -24.37 -22.35
N HIS A 421 -0.81 -23.96 -22.43
CA HIS A 421 0.07 -23.73 -21.29
C HIS A 421 0.60 -22.30 -21.32
N VAL A 422 1.14 -21.85 -20.20
CA VAL A 422 1.87 -20.59 -20.03
C VAL A 422 3.25 -20.94 -19.51
N SER A 423 4.28 -20.34 -20.10
CA SER A 423 5.61 -20.34 -19.49
C SER A 423 5.63 -19.35 -18.32
N THR A 424 5.80 -19.87 -17.10
CA THR A 424 5.88 -19.10 -15.85
C THR A 424 7.31 -18.78 -15.43
N SER A 425 8.27 -19.02 -16.34
CA SER A 425 9.69 -18.74 -16.11
C SER A 425 9.89 -17.24 -15.84
N PRO A 426 10.63 -16.87 -14.78
CA PRO A 426 10.97 -15.48 -14.52
C PRO A 426 11.89 -14.94 -15.62
N ILE A 427 11.57 -13.75 -16.13
CA ILE A 427 12.40 -13.05 -17.11
C ILE A 427 13.00 -11.83 -16.40
N GLU A 428 14.27 -11.95 -16.07
CA GLU A 428 15.09 -10.90 -15.45
C GLU A 428 16.50 -10.94 -16.05
N TYR A 429 17.22 -9.83 -15.96
CA TYR A 429 18.57 -9.76 -16.49
C TYR A 429 19.58 -10.29 -15.45
N THR A 430 20.05 -11.52 -15.63
CA THR A 430 20.87 -12.25 -14.64
C THR A 430 22.37 -11.97 -14.68
N GLU A 431 22.89 -11.24 -15.68
CA GLU A 431 24.34 -10.94 -15.78
C GLU A 431 24.82 -9.83 -14.82
N THR A 432 23.98 -9.37 -13.87
CA THR A 432 24.40 -8.37 -12.88
C THR A 432 25.12 -9.03 -11.71
N HIS A 433 26.43 -9.17 -11.79
CA HIS A 433 27.24 -9.47 -10.61
C HIS A 433 27.14 -8.32 -9.60
N ILE A 434 26.87 -8.64 -8.33
CA ILE A 434 26.82 -7.67 -7.24
C ILE A 434 28.19 -6.97 -7.15
N GLY A 435 28.22 -5.67 -7.44
CA GLY A 435 29.44 -4.85 -7.40
C GLY A 435 30.02 -4.46 -8.77
N ASP A 436 29.45 -4.93 -9.87
CA ASP A 436 29.94 -4.55 -11.20
C ASP A 436 29.46 -3.14 -11.57
N LEU A 437 30.39 -2.20 -11.67
CA LEU A 437 30.17 -0.79 -12.06
C LEU A 437 29.69 -0.64 -13.52
N SER A 438 29.39 -1.74 -14.20
CA SER A 438 29.09 -1.78 -15.63
C SER A 438 27.69 -1.26 -15.97
N GLY A 439 26.79 -1.04 -15.00
CA GLY A 439 25.44 -0.46 -15.16
C GLY A 439 24.32 -1.49 -15.04
N VAL A 440 23.06 -1.02 -14.97
CA VAL A 440 21.88 -1.88 -14.76
C VAL A 440 21.07 -2.06 -16.04
N HIS A 441 20.28 -3.13 -16.12
CA HIS A 441 19.37 -3.35 -17.24
C HIS A 441 17.93 -3.24 -16.76
N ILE A 442 17.12 -2.46 -17.50
CA ILE A 442 15.71 -2.23 -17.20
C ILE A 442 14.85 -2.61 -18.40
N VAL A 443 13.57 -2.92 -18.14
CA VAL A 443 12.61 -3.28 -19.18
C VAL A 443 12.18 -2.03 -19.95
N THR A 444 12.22 -2.11 -21.27
CA THR A 444 11.84 -1.03 -22.22
C THR A 444 10.94 -1.51 -23.36
N GLY A 445 10.60 -2.79 -23.34
CA GLY A 445 9.73 -3.40 -24.31
C GLY A 445 9.27 -4.78 -23.86
N ALA A 446 8.19 -5.25 -24.47
CA ALA A 446 7.62 -6.54 -24.19
C ALA A 446 6.93 -7.10 -25.44
N GLN A 447 6.88 -8.42 -25.53
CA GLN A 447 6.24 -9.13 -26.62
C GLN A 447 5.65 -10.44 -26.11
N LEU A 448 4.43 -10.75 -26.52
CA LEU A 448 3.84 -12.07 -26.31
C LEU A 448 4.13 -12.96 -27.53
N GLY A 449 4.30 -14.25 -27.29
CA GLY A 449 4.46 -15.23 -28.35
C GLY A 449 3.85 -16.58 -28.00
N VAL A 450 3.76 -17.43 -29.02
CA VAL A 450 3.21 -18.78 -28.87
C VAL A 450 4.14 -19.79 -29.53
N TRP A 451 4.60 -20.74 -28.72
CA TRP A 451 5.27 -21.96 -29.17
C TRP A 451 4.25 -23.05 -29.44
N ASN A 452 4.46 -23.81 -30.51
CA ASN A 452 3.55 -24.88 -30.94
C ASN A 452 4.29 -26.22 -30.89
N PHE A 453 3.89 -27.08 -29.96
CA PHE A 453 4.39 -28.45 -29.79
C PHE A 453 3.30 -29.46 -30.18
N GLY A 454 2.83 -29.37 -31.42
CA GLY A 454 1.75 -30.20 -31.94
C GLY A 454 0.40 -29.90 -31.30
N THR A 455 -0.04 -30.74 -30.35
CA THR A 455 -1.33 -30.57 -29.63
C THR A 455 -1.25 -29.55 -28.51
N LYS A 456 -0.03 -29.22 -28.03
CA LYS A 456 0.21 -28.25 -26.97
C LYS A 456 0.66 -26.92 -27.57
N SER A 457 0.03 -25.84 -27.13
CA SER A 457 0.50 -24.47 -27.37
C SER A 457 0.94 -23.85 -26.06
N VAL A 458 2.06 -23.12 -26.07
CA VAL A 458 2.64 -22.48 -24.88
C VAL A 458 2.72 -20.98 -25.13
N LEU A 459 1.99 -20.20 -24.34
CA LEU A 459 2.13 -18.75 -24.27
C LEU A 459 3.43 -18.40 -23.55
N HIS A 460 4.25 -17.55 -24.14
CA HIS A 460 5.46 -17.07 -23.51
C HIS A 460 5.55 -15.54 -23.60
N LEU A 461 6.22 -14.94 -22.61
CA LEU A 461 6.58 -13.52 -22.59
C LEU A 461 8.03 -13.36 -23.04
N LYS A 462 8.33 -12.27 -23.74
CA LYS A 462 9.69 -11.79 -23.97
C LYS A 462 9.77 -10.33 -23.51
N LEU A 463 10.88 -9.95 -22.92
CA LEU A 463 11.15 -8.59 -22.48
C LEU A 463 12.36 -8.03 -23.21
N LEU A 464 12.31 -6.75 -23.53
CA LEU A 464 13.42 -5.99 -24.12
C LEU A 464 14.13 -5.23 -23.02
N PHE A 465 15.40 -5.57 -22.80
CA PHE A 465 16.25 -4.95 -21.80
C PHE A 465 17.14 -3.88 -22.41
N SER A 466 17.13 -2.69 -21.81
CA SER A 466 18.04 -1.60 -22.14
C SER A 466 18.98 -1.34 -20.98
N LYS A 467 20.25 -1.12 -21.29
CA LYS A 467 21.29 -0.79 -20.32
C LYS A 467 21.19 0.67 -19.87
N VAL A 468 21.38 0.91 -18.58
CA VAL A 468 21.50 2.22 -17.93
C VAL A 468 22.86 2.26 -17.21
N PRO A 469 23.90 2.78 -17.89
CA PRO A 469 25.26 2.89 -17.33
C PRO A 469 25.31 3.75 -16.07
N GLY A 470 26.22 3.43 -15.13
CA GLY A 470 26.47 4.28 -13.95
C GLY A 470 25.35 4.30 -12.90
N CYS A 471 24.29 3.53 -13.09
CA CYS A 471 23.23 3.34 -12.10
C CYS A 471 23.29 1.93 -11.49
N THR A 472 22.76 1.78 -10.27
CA THR A 472 22.65 0.50 -9.55
C THR A 472 21.22 0.29 -9.04
N ILE A 473 20.78 -0.96 -8.93
CA ILE A 473 19.48 -1.28 -8.33
C ILE A 473 19.63 -1.23 -6.81
N ARG A 474 18.94 -0.28 -6.16
CA ARG A 474 18.93 -0.17 -4.69
C ARG A 474 18.14 -1.31 -4.03
N ARG A 475 17.00 -1.67 -4.60
CA ARG A 475 16.12 -2.75 -4.14
C ARG A 475 15.33 -3.33 -5.30
N SER A 476 15.16 -4.65 -5.32
CA SER A 476 14.27 -5.37 -6.25
C SER A 476 13.24 -6.17 -5.45
N VAL A 477 11.97 -6.13 -5.86
CA VAL A 477 10.87 -6.85 -5.22
C VAL A 477 9.95 -7.40 -6.30
N TRP A 478 9.63 -8.68 -6.21
CA TRP A 478 8.58 -9.28 -7.02
C TRP A 478 7.21 -8.93 -6.45
N ASP A 479 6.35 -8.34 -7.28
CA ASP A 479 4.94 -8.15 -6.94
C ASP A 479 4.12 -9.34 -7.50
N HIS A 480 3.18 -9.83 -6.71
CA HIS A 480 2.33 -10.97 -7.04
C HIS A 480 0.85 -10.63 -6.96
N THR A 481 0.51 -9.41 -6.55
CA THR A 481 -0.88 -9.00 -6.34
C THR A 481 -1.20 -7.85 -7.30
N PRO A 482 -2.05 -8.07 -8.31
CA PRO A 482 -2.51 -7.00 -9.17
C PRO A 482 -3.27 -5.95 -8.36
N VAL A 483 -3.16 -4.68 -8.73
CA VAL A 483 -3.96 -3.63 -8.09
C VAL A 483 -5.41 -3.84 -8.53
N ALA A 484 -6.28 -4.22 -7.59
CA ALA A 484 -7.72 -4.21 -7.84
C ALA A 484 -8.09 -2.78 -8.26
N SER A 485 -8.71 -2.61 -9.42
CA SER A 485 -9.18 -1.31 -9.89
C SER A 485 -10.30 -0.80 -8.98
N SER A 486 -9.95 -0.26 -7.82
CA SER A 486 -10.86 0.41 -6.91
C SER A 486 -11.17 1.78 -7.50
N GLY A 487 -12.40 1.94 -7.99
CA GLY A 487 -13.07 3.23 -8.16
C GLY A 487 -12.37 4.25 -9.06
N ARG A 488 -13.02 4.59 -10.17
CA ARG A 488 -12.82 5.91 -10.81
C ARG A 488 -12.91 6.98 -9.71
N LEU A 489 -11.79 7.65 -9.43
CA LEU A 489 -11.82 8.94 -8.76
C LEU A 489 -12.34 9.93 -9.80
N ASP A 490 -13.58 10.39 -9.59
CA ASP A 490 -14.16 11.51 -10.33
C ASP A 490 -13.27 12.75 -10.17
N PRO A 491 -12.75 13.35 -11.25
CA PRO A 491 -12.29 14.72 -11.20
C PRO A 491 -13.52 15.61 -11.23
N GLY A 492 -13.93 16.10 -10.06
CA GLY A 492 -15.00 17.08 -9.93
C GLY A 492 -14.69 18.38 -10.65
N GLY A 493 -15.54 18.74 -11.61
CA GLY A 493 -15.68 20.07 -12.23
C GLY A 493 -17.14 20.26 -12.64
N PRO A 494 -17.72 21.47 -12.53
CA PRO A 494 -19.15 21.65 -12.35
C PRO A 494 -19.96 21.44 -13.64
N SER A 495 -21.16 20.92 -13.42
CA SER A 495 -22.21 20.58 -14.37
C SER A 495 -22.57 21.68 -15.36
N THR A 496 -22.58 21.34 -16.65
CA THR A 496 -23.51 21.91 -17.63
C THR A 496 -24.20 20.79 -18.40
N SER A 497 -25.53 20.84 -18.36
CA SER A 497 -26.48 19.95 -18.99
C SER A 497 -26.40 19.96 -20.51
N SER A 498 -26.34 18.79 -21.14
CA SER A 498 -27.11 18.54 -22.38
C SER A 498 -27.27 17.04 -22.64
N SER A 499 -28.52 16.70 -22.91
CA SER A 499 -29.08 15.40 -23.28
C SER A 499 -28.63 14.93 -24.65
N ALA A 500 -28.15 13.69 -24.75
CA ALA A 500 -28.25 12.87 -25.97
C ALA A 500 -28.13 11.39 -25.59
N GLU A 501 -29.27 10.71 -25.52
CA GLU A 501 -29.34 9.25 -25.51
C GLU A 501 -28.99 8.72 -26.91
N GLU A 502 -27.81 8.11 -27.07
CA GLU A 502 -27.53 7.22 -28.19
C GLU A 502 -27.56 5.76 -27.71
N LYS A 503 -28.60 5.05 -28.14
CA LYS A 503 -28.77 3.60 -28.03
C LYS A 503 -27.51 2.87 -28.53
N ARG A 504 -26.79 2.20 -27.64
CA ARG A 504 -25.90 1.09 -28.00
C ARG A 504 -26.70 -0.20 -27.97
N GLU A 505 -26.92 -0.76 -29.15
CA GLU A 505 -27.49 -2.09 -29.34
C GLU A 505 -26.66 -3.18 -28.63
N ASP A 506 -27.38 -4.09 -28.00
CA ASP A 506 -26.90 -5.30 -27.35
C ASP A 506 -26.17 -6.23 -28.33
N VAL A 507 -24.85 -6.40 -28.16
CA VAL A 507 -24.08 -7.53 -28.69
C VAL A 507 -23.69 -8.43 -27.52
N THR A 508 -24.67 -9.14 -26.97
CA THR A 508 -24.49 -10.15 -25.92
C THR A 508 -24.49 -11.55 -26.52
N GLY A 509 -23.39 -12.30 -26.34
CA GLY A 509 -23.35 -13.72 -26.71
C GLY A 509 -22.00 -14.44 -26.59
N GLN A 510 -20.87 -13.77 -26.86
CA GLN A 510 -19.53 -14.40 -26.81
C GLN A 510 -18.47 -13.65 -26.00
N SER A 511 -18.70 -12.37 -25.69
CA SER A 511 -17.71 -11.46 -25.06
C SER A 511 -17.34 -11.82 -23.60
N GLY A 512 -18.10 -12.69 -22.92
CA GLY A 512 -17.92 -12.97 -21.49
C GLY A 512 -17.09 -14.21 -21.11
N LYS A 513 -16.68 -15.07 -22.06
CA LYS A 513 -15.99 -16.34 -21.72
C LYS A 513 -14.47 -16.22 -21.61
N LEU A 514 -13.82 -15.45 -22.48
CA LEU A 514 -12.36 -15.29 -22.50
C LEU A 514 -11.86 -14.30 -21.44
N ALA A 515 -12.66 -13.29 -21.09
CA ALA A 515 -12.39 -12.38 -19.98
C ALA A 515 -12.30 -13.09 -18.60
N LYS A 516 -12.83 -14.32 -18.48
CA LYS A 516 -12.68 -15.17 -17.27
C LYS A 516 -11.36 -15.95 -17.24
N ILE A 517 -10.53 -15.87 -18.28
CA ILE A 517 -9.29 -16.64 -18.41
C ILE A 517 -8.06 -15.73 -18.31
N VAL A 518 -8.24 -14.44 -18.58
CA VAL A 518 -7.16 -13.44 -18.56
C VAL A 518 -7.47 -12.45 -17.46
N ASP A 519 -6.55 -12.33 -16.51
CA ASP A 519 -6.55 -11.19 -15.61
C ASP A 519 -6.05 -9.95 -16.35
N SER A 520 -6.89 -8.92 -16.40
CA SER A 520 -6.60 -7.64 -17.05
C SER A 520 -6.23 -6.54 -16.05
N SER A 521 -6.08 -6.91 -14.78
CA SER A 521 -5.63 -6.01 -13.73
C SER A 521 -4.25 -5.46 -14.03
N GLU A 522 -4.03 -4.21 -13.64
CA GLU A 522 -2.78 -3.51 -13.92
C GLU A 522 -1.76 -3.83 -12.82
N MET A 523 -0.56 -4.20 -13.24
CA MET A 523 0.59 -4.35 -12.33
C MET A 523 1.39 -3.07 -12.39
N LEU A 524 1.10 -2.16 -11.46
CA LEU A 524 1.69 -0.83 -11.39
C LEU A 524 2.37 -0.60 -10.06
N LYS A 525 3.46 0.16 -10.11
CA LYS A 525 4.00 0.84 -8.95
C LYS A 525 4.03 2.34 -9.21
N GLY A 526 3.66 3.12 -8.21
CA GLY A 526 3.55 4.57 -8.34
C GLY A 526 3.91 5.34 -7.07
N PRO A 527 3.55 6.63 -7.02
CA PRO A 527 3.82 7.50 -5.87
C PRO A 527 3.27 6.96 -4.54
N GLN A 528 2.16 6.21 -4.60
CA GLN A 528 1.54 5.57 -3.44
C GLN A 528 2.35 4.38 -2.87
N ASP A 529 3.25 3.79 -3.65
CA ASP A 529 4.05 2.65 -3.25
C ASP A 529 5.44 3.12 -2.81
N LEU A 530 5.75 3.17 -1.52
CA LEU A 530 7.05 3.61 -1.01
C LEU A 530 8.22 2.81 -1.66
N PRO A 531 9.26 3.47 -2.20
CA PRO A 531 9.63 4.89 -2.03
C PRO A 531 9.04 5.86 -3.08
N GLY A 532 8.10 5.40 -3.90
CA GLY A 532 7.32 6.19 -4.86
C GLY A 532 8.00 6.42 -6.22
N HIS A 533 9.16 5.82 -6.44
CA HIS A 533 9.90 5.82 -7.69
C HIS A 533 10.29 4.39 -8.07
N TRP A 534 9.59 3.80 -9.04
CA TRP A 534 9.74 2.39 -9.38
C TRP A 534 9.95 2.20 -10.87
N LEU A 535 10.77 1.20 -11.22
CA LEU A 535 11.03 0.78 -12.59
C LEU A 535 10.86 -0.73 -12.70
N VAL A 536 10.39 -1.19 -13.86
CA VAL A 536 10.31 -2.60 -14.17
C VAL A 536 11.69 -3.12 -14.55
N THR A 537 12.20 -4.08 -13.77
CA THR A 537 13.48 -4.78 -14.00
C THR A 537 13.28 -6.24 -14.42
N GLY A 538 12.06 -6.75 -14.38
CA GLY A 538 11.72 -8.11 -14.79
C GLY A 538 10.21 -8.33 -14.73
N ALA A 539 9.75 -9.42 -15.34
CA ALA A 539 8.36 -9.84 -15.28
C ALA A 539 8.24 -11.35 -15.54
N LYS A 540 7.12 -11.92 -15.15
CA LYS A 540 6.74 -13.29 -15.49
C LYS A 540 5.24 -13.38 -15.70
N LEU A 541 4.80 -14.37 -16.46
CA LEU A 541 3.39 -14.74 -16.51
C LEU A 541 3.08 -15.67 -15.34
N GLY A 542 1.89 -15.53 -14.76
CA GLY A 542 1.38 -16.41 -13.71
C GLY A 542 0.09 -17.10 -14.14
N VAL A 543 -0.17 -18.27 -13.57
CA VAL A 543 -1.47 -18.95 -13.64
C VAL A 543 -2.04 -19.03 -12.23
N GLU A 544 -3.26 -18.54 -12.04
CA GLU A 544 -3.93 -18.65 -10.74
C GLU A 544 -4.33 -20.12 -10.48
N LYS A 545 -3.86 -20.68 -9.36
CA LYS A 545 -4.16 -22.06 -8.93
C LYS A 545 -4.80 -22.04 -7.56
N GLY A 546 -5.88 -22.82 -7.38
CA GLY A 546 -6.33 -23.24 -6.04
C GLY A 546 -5.28 -24.15 -5.39
N ILE A 547 -5.24 -24.19 -4.06
CA ILE A 547 -4.21 -24.92 -3.31
C ILE A 547 -4.83 -26.19 -2.72
N GLU A 548 -4.32 -27.36 -3.11
CA GLU A 548 -4.66 -28.63 -2.49
C GLU A 548 -3.44 -29.19 -1.75
N TYR A 549 -3.60 -29.44 -0.44
CA TYR A 549 -2.61 -30.15 0.35
C TYR A 549 -2.95 -31.64 0.34
N ILE A 550 -1.97 -32.49 0.00
CA ILE A 550 -2.11 -33.95 0.00
C ILE A 550 -1.26 -34.52 1.12
N ARG A 551 -1.85 -35.39 1.95
CA ARG A 551 -1.19 -35.97 3.12
C ARG A 551 -1.44 -37.48 3.15
N SER A 552 -0.41 -38.26 3.51
CA SER A 552 -0.51 -39.71 3.64
C SER A 552 -1.38 -40.13 4.84
N ASP A 553 -2.05 -41.28 4.76
CA ASP A 553 -2.84 -41.91 5.83
C ASP A 553 -2.20 -41.81 7.24
N ARG A 554 -0.98 -42.35 7.37
CA ARG A 554 -0.20 -42.36 8.64
C ARG A 554 0.06 -40.96 9.20
N SER A 555 0.13 -39.95 8.35
CA SER A 555 0.35 -38.57 8.77
C SER A 555 -0.96 -37.83 9.08
N PHE A 556 -2.09 -38.31 8.56
CA PHE A 556 -3.44 -37.81 8.81
C PHE A 556 -3.97 -38.31 10.17
N GLU A 557 -3.78 -39.59 10.50
CA GLU A 557 -4.19 -40.18 11.79
C GLU A 557 -3.58 -39.45 13.01
N ASN A 558 -2.40 -38.85 12.83
CA ASN A 558 -1.70 -38.09 13.86
C ASN A 558 -2.18 -36.64 14.01
N LEU A 559 -3.17 -36.19 13.23
CA LEU A 559 -3.73 -34.84 13.35
C LEU A 559 -4.77 -34.77 14.49
N PRO A 560 -4.93 -33.62 15.16
CA PRO A 560 -6.04 -33.39 16.08
C PRO A 560 -7.39 -33.63 15.39
N HIS A 561 -8.36 -34.16 16.13
CA HIS A 561 -9.67 -34.55 15.58
C HIS A 561 -10.42 -33.38 14.90
N ASP A 562 -10.25 -32.14 15.38
CA ASP A 562 -10.85 -30.97 14.73
C ASP A 562 -10.17 -30.58 13.42
N GLU A 563 -8.86 -30.81 13.30
CA GLU A 563 -8.14 -30.60 12.06
C GLU A 563 -8.48 -31.70 11.06
N GLN A 564 -8.65 -32.96 11.49
CA GLN A 564 -9.05 -34.07 10.63
C GLN A 564 -10.37 -33.81 9.87
N LYS A 565 -11.33 -33.11 10.49
CA LYS A 565 -12.61 -32.73 9.87
C LYS A 565 -12.45 -31.85 8.62
N LEU A 566 -11.31 -31.20 8.46
CA LEU A 566 -11.02 -30.30 7.35
C LEU A 566 -10.42 -31.01 6.13
N TRP A 567 -10.21 -32.32 6.21
CA TRP A 567 -9.62 -33.13 5.13
C TRP A 567 -10.63 -34.16 4.65
N HIS A 568 -10.60 -34.47 3.36
CA HIS A 568 -11.42 -35.53 2.74
C HIS A 568 -10.53 -36.67 2.25
N SER A 569 -11.09 -37.88 2.23
CA SER A 569 -10.39 -39.05 1.68
C SER A 569 -10.44 -39.03 0.16
N HIS A 570 -9.29 -39.22 -0.48
CA HIS A 570 -9.20 -39.39 -1.94
C HIS A 570 -9.69 -40.77 -2.41
N ALA A 571 -10.01 -41.69 -1.49
CA ALA A 571 -10.52 -43.03 -1.82
C ALA A 571 -11.80 -42.97 -2.68
N TYR A 572 -12.72 -42.08 -2.34
CA TYR A 572 -13.97 -41.92 -3.08
C TYR A 572 -13.72 -41.43 -4.51
N GLU A 573 -12.80 -40.49 -4.71
CA GLU A 573 -12.50 -39.93 -6.02
C GLU A 573 -11.77 -40.93 -6.92
N VAL A 574 -10.92 -41.78 -6.35
CA VAL A 574 -10.24 -42.85 -7.09
C VAL A 574 -11.22 -43.98 -7.45
N LYS A 575 -12.08 -44.40 -6.51
CA LYS A 575 -13.09 -45.45 -6.71
C LYS A 575 -14.19 -45.04 -7.70
N SER A 576 -14.71 -43.81 -7.58
CA SER A 576 -15.73 -43.25 -8.50
C SER A 576 -15.18 -42.84 -9.88
N GLY A 577 -13.89 -43.03 -10.12
CA GLY A 577 -13.27 -42.66 -11.39
C GLY A 577 -13.15 -41.16 -11.63
N LEU A 578 -13.41 -40.31 -10.63
CA LEU A 578 -13.20 -38.86 -10.68
C LEU A 578 -11.72 -38.50 -10.80
N TRP A 579 -10.87 -39.27 -10.12
CA TRP A 579 -9.42 -39.19 -10.23
C TRP A 579 -8.90 -40.31 -11.12
N ALA A 580 -8.25 -39.94 -12.22
CA ALA A 580 -7.65 -40.87 -13.17
C ALA A 580 -6.40 -40.26 -13.81
N TYR A 581 -5.47 -41.11 -14.20
CA TYR A 581 -4.32 -40.73 -15.04
C TYR A 581 -4.67 -40.97 -16.51
N PRO A 582 -5.05 -39.93 -17.26
CA PRO A 582 -5.47 -40.13 -18.64
C PRO A 582 -4.29 -40.61 -19.47
N ARG A 583 -4.44 -41.78 -20.12
CA ARG A 583 -3.50 -42.42 -21.07
C ARG A 583 -2.35 -43.24 -20.49
N LEU A 584 -2.30 -43.47 -19.17
CA LEU A 584 -1.45 -44.52 -18.60
C LEU A 584 -2.20 -45.87 -18.63
N PRO A 585 -1.59 -46.97 -19.10
CA PRO A 585 -2.17 -48.30 -18.99
C PRO A 585 -2.55 -48.58 -17.54
N GLN A 586 -3.70 -49.23 -17.31
CA GLN A 586 -4.22 -49.46 -15.94
C GLN A 586 -3.23 -50.21 -15.05
N VAL A 587 -2.38 -51.06 -15.64
CA VAL A 587 -1.31 -51.80 -14.95
C VAL A 587 -0.24 -50.87 -14.37
N GLU A 588 0.07 -49.75 -15.04
CA GLU A 588 1.05 -48.75 -14.59
C GLU A 588 0.43 -47.68 -13.70
N ALA A 589 -0.84 -47.34 -13.92
CA ALA A 589 -1.56 -46.36 -13.10
C ALA A 589 -2.04 -46.94 -11.75
N ALA A 590 -2.28 -48.25 -11.66
CA ALA A 590 -2.84 -48.89 -10.48
C ALA A 590 -2.01 -48.72 -9.19
N PRO A 591 -0.66 -48.84 -9.19
CA PRO A 591 0.16 -48.63 -7.99
C PRO A 591 0.09 -47.19 -7.46
N GLU A 592 0.12 -46.19 -8.35
CA GLU A 592 0.03 -44.78 -7.98
C GLU A 592 -1.38 -44.41 -7.49
N LEU A 593 -2.42 -44.88 -8.19
CA LEU A 593 -3.81 -44.71 -7.75
C LEU A 593 -4.05 -45.39 -6.40
N LYS A 594 -3.37 -46.51 -6.10
CA LYS A 594 -3.41 -47.17 -4.79
C LYS A 594 -2.81 -46.32 -3.67
N ASN A 595 -1.74 -45.58 -3.98
CA ASN A 595 -1.09 -44.69 -3.02
C ASN A 595 -1.93 -43.42 -2.78
N ILE A 596 -2.52 -42.86 -3.84
CA ILE A 596 -3.41 -41.69 -3.76
C ILE A 596 -4.74 -42.06 -3.08
N ALA A 597 -5.30 -43.24 -3.34
CA ALA A 597 -6.53 -43.69 -2.67
C ALA A 597 -6.39 -43.79 -1.14
N LYS A 598 -5.15 -43.91 -0.63
CA LYS A 598 -4.82 -43.91 0.80
C LYS A 598 -4.44 -42.52 1.34
N ALA A 599 -4.50 -41.49 0.50
CA ALA A 599 -4.18 -40.12 0.88
C ALA A 599 -5.45 -39.32 1.24
N TYR A 600 -5.22 -38.24 1.97
CA TYR A 600 -6.23 -37.27 2.37
C TYR A 600 -5.89 -35.91 1.76
N GLY A 601 -6.92 -35.23 1.25
CA GLY A 601 -6.85 -33.91 0.64
C GLY A 601 -7.44 -32.83 1.53
N LYS A 602 -6.78 -31.68 1.61
CA LYS A 602 -7.36 -30.42 2.12
C LYS A 602 -7.31 -29.39 1.01
N PHE A 603 -8.48 -29.09 0.44
CA PHE A 603 -8.58 -28.23 -0.73
C PHE A 603 -9.09 -26.84 -0.34
N TRP A 604 -8.26 -25.82 -0.56
CA TRP A 604 -8.65 -24.42 -0.42
C TRP A 604 -8.96 -23.85 -1.79
N CYS A 605 -10.23 -23.56 -2.00
CA CYS A 605 -10.70 -22.90 -3.20
C CYS A 605 -10.62 -21.40 -2.97
N THR A 606 -9.62 -20.77 -3.58
CA THR A 606 -9.45 -19.31 -3.57
C THR A 606 -10.54 -18.59 -4.37
N TRP A 607 -11.30 -19.32 -5.20
CA TRP A 607 -12.43 -18.80 -5.97
C TRP A 607 -13.53 -19.85 -6.27
N GLN A 608 -14.72 -19.69 -5.69
CA GLN A 608 -15.85 -20.59 -5.87
C GLN A 608 -16.65 -20.34 -7.16
N ILE A 609 -16.15 -20.87 -8.27
CA ILE A 609 -16.73 -20.72 -9.62
C ILE A 609 -18.21 -21.19 -9.69
N HIS A 610 -18.62 -22.11 -8.83
CA HIS A 610 -19.97 -22.69 -8.80
C HIS A 610 -21.04 -21.76 -8.23
N ARG A 611 -20.66 -20.70 -7.49
CA ARG A 611 -21.58 -19.70 -6.93
C ARG A 611 -22.15 -18.75 -7.99
N GLY A 612 -21.56 -18.76 -9.20
CA GLY A 612 -21.99 -17.92 -10.31
C GLY A 612 -21.42 -16.50 -10.26
N ASP A 613 -20.51 -16.21 -9.31
CA ASP A 613 -19.88 -14.92 -9.18
C ASP A 613 -19.00 -14.58 -10.38
N LYS A 614 -19.13 -13.34 -10.87
CA LYS A 614 -18.42 -12.85 -12.06
C LYS A 614 -16.95 -12.51 -11.79
N LEU A 615 -16.54 -12.42 -10.52
CA LEU A 615 -15.21 -12.10 -10.03
C LEU A 615 -14.89 -13.00 -8.82
N PRO A 616 -13.60 -13.28 -8.51
CA PRO A 616 -13.21 -13.98 -7.29
C PRO A 616 -13.44 -13.11 -6.06
N LYS A 617 -14.63 -13.26 -5.45
CA LYS A 617 -15.05 -12.54 -4.26
C LYS A 617 -15.11 -13.49 -3.07
N GLY A 618 -14.74 -12.97 -1.89
CA GLY A 618 -14.77 -13.71 -0.63
C GLY A 618 -13.40 -14.24 -0.21
N ALA A 619 -13.31 -14.69 1.04
CA ALA A 619 -12.13 -15.39 1.53
C ALA A 619 -12.02 -16.78 0.87
N PRO A 620 -10.81 -17.35 0.72
CA PRO A 620 -10.64 -18.73 0.30
C PRO A 620 -11.48 -19.65 1.19
N GLU A 621 -12.32 -20.48 0.57
CA GLU A 621 -13.15 -21.42 1.31
C GLU A 621 -12.57 -22.83 1.20
N LEU A 622 -12.59 -23.52 2.34
CA LEU A 622 -12.27 -24.93 2.39
C LEU A 622 -13.39 -25.70 1.68
N MET A 623 -13.01 -26.45 0.65
CA MET A 623 -13.94 -27.23 -0.15
C MET A 623 -13.75 -28.71 0.16
N MET A 624 -14.88 -29.39 0.37
CA MET A 624 -14.94 -30.84 0.48
C MET A 624 -15.45 -31.40 -0.85
N THR A 625 -14.97 -32.59 -1.22
CA THR A 625 -15.49 -33.28 -2.40
C THR A 625 -16.98 -33.54 -2.23
N PRO A 626 -17.83 -33.28 -3.25
CA PRO A 626 -19.25 -33.58 -3.13
C PRO A 626 -19.43 -35.09 -3.03
N GLN A 627 -19.82 -35.60 -1.87
CA GLN A 627 -20.21 -37.00 -1.68
C GLN A 627 -21.62 -37.29 -2.24
N GLY A 628 -22.05 -36.55 -3.27
CA GLY A 628 -23.43 -36.55 -3.78
C GLY A 628 -23.55 -36.13 -5.25
N VAL A 629 -24.37 -36.92 -5.96
CA VAL A 629 -24.85 -36.86 -7.36
C VAL A 629 -24.05 -35.95 -8.31
N LEU A 630 -23.09 -36.55 -8.98
CA LEU A 630 -22.47 -36.02 -10.19
C LEU A 630 -23.53 -35.80 -11.28
N ARG A 631 -23.44 -34.68 -12.01
CA ARG A 631 -24.29 -34.45 -13.19
C ARG A 631 -23.86 -35.43 -14.29
N PRO A 632 -24.71 -36.42 -14.67
CA PRO A 632 -24.32 -37.49 -15.58
C PRO A 632 -23.84 -36.99 -16.96
N GLU A 633 -24.30 -35.81 -17.37
CA GLU A 633 -23.96 -35.17 -18.63
C GLU A 633 -22.48 -34.71 -18.72
N LEU A 634 -21.92 -34.21 -17.62
CA LEU A 634 -20.52 -33.75 -17.57
C LEU A 634 -19.53 -34.92 -17.51
N VAL A 635 -19.99 -35.99 -16.86
CA VAL A 635 -19.32 -37.27 -16.69
C VAL A 635 -19.22 -37.99 -18.05
N LYS A 636 -20.36 -38.14 -18.74
CA LYS A 636 -20.43 -38.72 -20.09
C LYS A 636 -19.58 -37.96 -21.12
N PHE A 637 -19.61 -36.63 -21.08
CA PHE A 637 -18.77 -35.79 -21.95
C PHE A 637 -17.26 -35.98 -21.73
N ARG A 638 -16.84 -36.23 -20.48
CA ARG A 638 -15.43 -36.50 -20.15
C ARG A 638 -15.01 -37.85 -20.69
N ASP A 639 -15.82 -38.88 -20.48
CA ASP A 639 -15.50 -40.26 -20.86
C ASP A 639 -15.43 -40.39 -22.38
N ASP A 640 -16.47 -39.94 -23.11
CA ASP A 640 -16.53 -39.96 -24.57
C ASP A 640 -15.33 -39.27 -25.26
N LYS A 641 -14.65 -38.33 -24.58
CA LYS A 641 -13.50 -37.58 -25.12
C LYS A 641 -12.14 -37.98 -24.58
N CYS A 642 -12.05 -38.58 -23.40
CA CYS A 642 -10.77 -38.81 -22.72
C CYS A 642 -10.41 -40.29 -22.53
N PHE A 643 -11.40 -41.18 -22.49
CA PHE A 643 -11.22 -42.58 -22.16
C PHE A 643 -12.20 -43.39 -23.02
N ALA A 644 -11.73 -44.25 -23.91
CA ALA A 644 -12.62 -45.17 -24.65
C ALA A 644 -13.19 -46.28 -23.73
N LEU A 645 -13.58 -45.94 -22.50
CA LEU A 645 -14.04 -46.80 -21.42
C LEU A 645 -15.13 -46.08 -20.63
N ASP A 646 -16.24 -46.78 -20.37
CA ASP A 646 -17.40 -46.31 -19.60
C ASP A 646 -17.04 -46.24 -18.10
N ILE A 647 -17.37 -45.13 -17.42
CA ILE A 647 -17.19 -44.97 -15.97
C ILE A 647 -17.85 -46.09 -15.19
N MET A 648 -19.01 -46.60 -15.61
CA MET A 648 -19.63 -47.71 -14.88
C MET A 648 -18.74 -48.96 -14.91
N THR A 649 -18.01 -49.18 -16.01
CA THR A 649 -17.03 -50.26 -16.13
C THR A 649 -15.76 -49.98 -15.32
N VAL A 650 -15.30 -48.73 -15.26
CA VAL A 650 -14.13 -48.32 -14.46
C VAL A 650 -14.42 -48.38 -12.96
N GLU A 651 -15.59 -47.93 -12.53
CA GLU A 651 -16.07 -47.94 -11.14
C GLU A 651 -16.29 -49.39 -10.66
N MET A 652 -16.88 -50.26 -11.48
CA MET A 652 -16.99 -51.70 -11.20
C MET A 652 -15.60 -52.35 -11.08
N ASN A 653 -14.70 -52.15 -12.05
CA ASN A 653 -13.35 -52.73 -12.00
C ASN A 653 -12.51 -52.19 -10.82
N ARG A 654 -12.70 -50.93 -10.42
CA ARG A 654 -11.95 -50.33 -9.29
C ARG A 654 -12.52 -50.70 -7.94
N ASN A 655 -13.82 -50.95 -7.81
CA ASN A 655 -14.41 -51.49 -6.58
C ASN A 655 -13.94 -52.92 -6.29
N GLU A 656 -13.59 -53.71 -7.32
CA GLU A 656 -12.96 -55.02 -7.14
C GLU A 656 -11.44 -54.93 -6.86
N GLN A 657 -10.76 -53.92 -7.41
CA GLN A 657 -9.29 -53.78 -7.35
C GLN A 657 -8.78 -52.96 -6.14
N PHE A 658 -9.61 -52.12 -5.56
CA PHE A 658 -9.33 -51.25 -4.41
C PHE A 658 -10.45 -51.43 -3.35
N PRO A 659 -10.38 -52.44 -2.46
CA PRO A 659 -11.40 -52.67 -1.44
C PRO A 659 -11.61 -51.47 -0.50
#